data_AF-A0A1Z9BYS0-F1
#
_entry.id   AF-A0A1Z9BYS0-F1
#
_cell.length_a   1.000
_cell.length_b   1.000
_cell.length_c   1.000
_cell.angle_alpha   90.00
_cell.angle_beta   90.00
_cell.angle_gamma   90.00
#
_symmetry.space_group_name_H-M   'P 1'
#
loop_
_entity.id
_entity.type
_entity.pdbx_description
1 polymer ?
#
loop_
_entity_poly.entity_id
_entity_poly.type
_entity_poly.pdbx_seq_one_letter_code
_entity_poly.pdbx_strand_id
1 'polypeptide(L)'
;DRDLIFDRIDGMPHVGEQWEDADMDGFGDHPTGPLSDDCPADSGISYFFVQGCADYEHDGFADDIDECDTTDGRSVYDRYGCPDFDEDGWSNNDGSWVNGDRYQQNWKQSKDSDGDGVGDNYGVDCCDAIFGLSGNVELSLGDKFPYNPRQYKDYDDDGYGDNESDILTGDFCPYVYGTSYRDRNGCPDSDGDGASDANSIGGINWGIDQGADKWPDDSTQWADTDGDGYGDNGSVGATNPDSFPHNYAAAEDNDSDGHPDRWTTLWSEANITGDDDGDGVINSEDYCGDSNLSSSINQFGCNTDVTLRNQTSDNPVAYNGGLELDGCPGVYGTSTNSTPGCPDSDNDGWANTDDDFPLDPTQFLDFDGDGFGDNATGNNADDCPFQFGVVNGTDGDGCPLVNTDDIDSDGIYDEIDLCPDTPMFTEVDPDGCAQSQLDDDEDGISNANDICPETDEDDDVDSSGCSDDQLVQDSDGDGIVDIDDLCPDSTLDVDAVGCDKNQRDTDGDGVVDGAPDECPDTLPGLPVDATGCVDEDALDQDLDDDGYFGEYTFDIDDATGLRINEAGDAFPLDGTQWFDKDGDGFGDNSAGNNADFCPEESGTSYLDTLEIGCEDDGDGWADNWGRDKFPGDPTQWDDSDGDGYGDNWGNPDWNDSRDSEWPGIFVQGASSPDKCPDSPTTNVDNEGCSKSERDTDQDGVNDLLDNCPEQPKGPDGFDDGCPLPNSESEDEDSMILGMTLPVFGGTIAAVIVVLLLSLIVVRRLRNRGYNLDDEDDEDFFDDDDEDDDFFSSFDSKPIVTMPSRSKPAERSSPAAKGPSRGPPGSGPSSPSGPQRGPPGRGPPGGAIRASAVSPATKRSPVSRKVEPEPSEDSSPQKKVRRARIDVDMSLFEDWQADDREAAVVWVVGELAEGEQERTLLMQLQGTGWSAQQSRAIYDLARNQQ
;
A
#
# COMPACT_ATOMS: atom_id res chain seq x y z
N ASP A 1 -53.37 -29.53 -68.93
CA ASP A 1 -53.99 -28.32 -68.34
C ASP A 1 -54.60 -28.58 -66.95
N ARG A 2 -55.87 -28.20 -66.70
CA ARG A 2 -56.52 -27.69 -65.46
C ARG A 2 -56.55 -26.17 -65.29
N ASP A 3 -55.92 -25.43 -66.19
CA ASP A 3 -55.83 -23.95 -66.24
C ASP A 3 -57.17 -23.22 -66.50
N LEU A 4 -58.21 -23.97 -66.93
CA LEU A 4 -59.54 -23.50 -67.35
C LEU A 4 -59.61 -22.87 -68.75
N ILE A 5 -58.59 -23.03 -69.58
CA ILE A 5 -58.65 -22.75 -71.03
C ILE A 5 -59.33 -23.93 -71.74
N PHE A 6 -59.59 -23.81 -73.04
CA PHE A 6 -60.15 -24.90 -73.87
C PHE A 6 -59.08 -25.40 -74.83
N ASP A 7 -58.91 -26.72 -74.93
CA ASP A 7 -57.92 -27.48 -75.73
C ASP A 7 -57.94 -27.24 -77.26
N ARG A 8 -58.68 -26.23 -77.72
CA ARG A 8 -58.78 -25.75 -79.11
C ARG A 8 -58.26 -24.32 -79.33
N ILE A 9 -58.00 -23.57 -78.26
CA ILE A 9 -57.42 -22.21 -78.27
C ILE A 9 -56.24 -22.10 -77.29
N ASP A 10 -55.73 -23.25 -76.88
CA ASP A 10 -54.68 -23.52 -75.92
C ASP A 10 -53.46 -23.98 -76.73
N GLY A 11 -52.29 -23.38 -76.49
CA GLY A 11 -51.02 -23.78 -77.11
C GLY A 11 -50.49 -25.11 -76.59
N MET A 12 -50.65 -25.37 -75.29
CA MET A 12 -50.10 -26.53 -74.58
C MET A 12 -51.19 -27.41 -73.92
N PRO A 13 -52.16 -27.97 -74.67
CA PRO A 13 -53.38 -28.62 -74.14
C PRO A 13 -53.17 -29.94 -73.37
N HIS A 14 -51.94 -30.24 -72.96
CA HIS A 14 -51.55 -31.35 -72.10
C HIS A 14 -50.73 -30.91 -70.86
N VAL A 15 -50.23 -29.67 -70.80
CA VAL A 15 -49.40 -29.10 -69.71
C VAL A 15 -50.29 -28.24 -68.79
N GLY A 16 -50.05 -28.22 -67.48
CA GLY A 16 -50.91 -27.53 -66.49
C GLY A 16 -50.49 -26.09 -66.25
N GLU A 17 -51.42 -25.12 -66.27
CA GLU A 17 -51.11 -23.68 -66.12
C GLU A 17 -50.21 -23.09 -67.24
N GLN A 18 -50.19 -23.74 -68.41
CA GLN A 18 -49.60 -23.25 -69.67
C GLN A 18 -50.69 -23.25 -70.75
N TRP A 19 -50.80 -22.16 -71.52
CA TRP A 19 -51.83 -21.99 -72.55
C TRP A 19 -51.39 -21.19 -73.78
N GLU A 20 -50.21 -20.58 -73.74
CA GLU A 20 -49.58 -19.85 -74.85
C GLU A 20 -48.17 -20.41 -75.03
N ASP A 21 -47.74 -20.47 -76.28
CA ASP A 21 -46.50 -21.03 -76.82
C ASP A 21 -46.29 -20.18 -78.09
N ALA A 22 -45.57 -19.07 -77.92
CA ALA A 22 -45.59 -17.96 -78.88
C ALA A 22 -44.85 -18.26 -80.19
N ASP A 23 -43.79 -19.07 -80.13
CA ASP A 23 -42.89 -19.35 -81.25
C ASP A 23 -42.81 -20.84 -81.66
N MET A 24 -43.46 -21.74 -80.91
CA MET A 24 -43.74 -23.15 -81.25
C MET A 24 -42.57 -24.11 -80.99
N ASP A 25 -41.79 -23.88 -79.93
CA ASP A 25 -40.64 -24.70 -79.55
C ASP A 25 -41.02 -25.94 -78.71
N GLY A 26 -41.99 -25.81 -77.80
CA GLY A 26 -42.46 -26.88 -76.90
C GLY A 26 -42.38 -26.57 -75.40
N PHE A 27 -41.92 -25.39 -75.01
CA PHE A 27 -42.12 -24.77 -73.69
C PHE A 27 -43.35 -23.83 -73.77
N GLY A 28 -43.65 -23.10 -72.69
CA GLY A 28 -44.84 -22.24 -72.64
C GLY A 28 -44.63 -20.91 -71.90
N ASP A 29 -45.13 -19.83 -72.50
CA ASP A 29 -44.88 -18.43 -72.14
C ASP A 29 -45.23 -18.05 -70.68
N HIS A 30 -45.94 -18.90 -69.93
CA HIS A 30 -46.48 -18.54 -68.62
C HIS A 30 -45.52 -18.96 -67.48
N PRO A 31 -44.88 -18.01 -66.78
CA PRO A 31 -43.74 -18.26 -65.87
C PRO A 31 -44.14 -18.89 -64.51
N THR A 32 -45.36 -19.43 -64.39
CA THR A 32 -45.78 -20.23 -63.22
C THR A 32 -46.35 -21.60 -63.61
N GLY A 33 -46.27 -21.98 -64.89
CA GLY A 33 -46.48 -23.36 -65.34
C GLY A 33 -45.19 -24.19 -65.23
N PRO A 34 -45.26 -25.52 -65.28
CA PRO A 34 -44.11 -26.37 -65.58
C PRO A 34 -43.78 -26.27 -67.08
N LEU A 35 -42.52 -26.48 -67.45
CA LEU A 35 -42.02 -26.13 -68.80
C LEU A 35 -42.32 -24.67 -69.13
N SER A 36 -42.01 -23.77 -68.19
CA SER A 36 -42.02 -22.32 -68.44
C SER A 36 -40.89 -21.97 -69.38
N ASP A 37 -41.22 -21.19 -70.40
CA ASP A 37 -40.23 -20.61 -71.30
C ASP A 37 -39.66 -19.31 -70.70
N ASP A 38 -38.33 -19.24 -70.62
CA ASP A 38 -37.56 -18.06 -70.18
C ASP A 38 -37.22 -17.12 -71.37
N CYS A 39 -37.36 -17.59 -72.62
CA CYS A 39 -37.22 -16.84 -73.87
C CYS A 39 -38.49 -16.82 -74.79
N PRO A 40 -39.71 -16.35 -74.37
CA PRO A 40 -40.99 -16.38 -75.14
C PRO A 40 -41.10 -15.55 -76.44
N ALA A 41 -40.08 -15.58 -77.28
CA ALA A 41 -39.98 -14.92 -78.57
C ALA A 41 -38.89 -15.52 -79.50
N ASP A 42 -37.99 -16.36 -78.99
CA ASP A 42 -36.75 -16.79 -79.65
C ASP A 42 -36.48 -18.32 -79.58
N SER A 43 -37.55 -19.13 -79.65
CA SER A 43 -37.64 -20.57 -79.97
C SER A 43 -36.37 -21.42 -79.80
N GLY A 44 -36.29 -22.14 -78.69
CA GLY A 44 -35.12 -22.89 -78.27
C GLY A 44 -35.33 -24.39 -78.08
N ILE A 45 -34.40 -25.02 -77.35
CA ILE A 45 -34.59 -26.35 -76.73
C ILE A 45 -33.91 -26.49 -75.36
N SER A 46 -33.30 -25.43 -74.82
CA SER A 46 -32.56 -25.50 -73.55
C SER A 46 -33.46 -26.00 -72.41
N TYR A 47 -32.89 -26.76 -71.47
CA TYR A 47 -33.64 -27.38 -70.37
C TYR A 47 -32.91 -27.40 -69.02
N PHE A 48 -31.62 -27.03 -68.97
CA PHE A 48 -30.86 -26.86 -67.73
C PHE A 48 -30.80 -25.38 -67.32
N PHE A 49 -31.30 -25.08 -66.12
CA PHE A 49 -31.38 -23.75 -65.46
C PHE A 49 -32.23 -22.69 -66.18
N VAL A 50 -32.11 -22.55 -67.49
CA VAL A 50 -32.85 -21.64 -68.37
C VAL A 50 -33.55 -22.49 -69.43
N GLN A 51 -34.86 -22.31 -69.63
CA GLN A 51 -35.70 -23.19 -70.45
C GLN A 51 -36.29 -22.47 -71.67
N GLY A 52 -36.41 -23.16 -72.82
CA GLY A 52 -36.97 -22.59 -74.06
C GLY A 52 -36.07 -21.59 -74.80
N CYS A 53 -34.85 -21.37 -74.32
CA CYS A 53 -33.86 -20.52 -74.97
C CYS A 53 -33.02 -21.30 -75.99
N ALA A 54 -32.38 -20.55 -76.90
CA ALA A 54 -31.50 -21.10 -77.92
C ALA A 54 -30.37 -21.96 -77.29
N ASP A 55 -30.11 -23.11 -77.91
CA ASP A 55 -29.12 -24.12 -77.52
C ASP A 55 -28.50 -24.62 -78.84
N TYR A 56 -27.30 -24.15 -79.18
CA TYR A 56 -26.64 -24.46 -80.45
C TYR A 56 -25.99 -25.86 -80.47
N GLU A 57 -25.57 -26.38 -79.31
CA GLU A 57 -24.89 -27.67 -79.14
C GLU A 57 -25.90 -28.82 -79.13
N HIS A 58 -27.08 -28.53 -78.60
CA HIS A 58 -28.16 -29.44 -78.20
C HIS A 58 -27.80 -30.26 -76.95
N ASP A 59 -26.99 -29.70 -76.04
CA ASP A 59 -26.53 -30.39 -74.83
C ASP A 59 -27.51 -30.25 -73.65
N GLY A 60 -28.24 -29.13 -73.62
CA GLY A 60 -29.28 -28.73 -72.67
C GLY A 60 -29.11 -27.36 -72.00
N PHE A 61 -27.96 -26.70 -72.10
CA PHE A 61 -27.78 -25.33 -71.64
C PHE A 61 -28.25 -24.32 -72.70
N ALA A 62 -28.37 -23.04 -72.34
CA ALA A 62 -28.72 -21.98 -73.29
C ALA A 62 -27.49 -21.17 -73.70
N ASP A 63 -27.45 -20.69 -74.95
CA ASP A 63 -26.37 -19.88 -75.56
C ASP A 63 -25.92 -18.66 -74.69
N ASP A 64 -26.74 -18.21 -73.73
CA ASP A 64 -26.45 -17.06 -72.85
C ASP A 64 -25.92 -17.42 -71.45
N ILE A 65 -25.98 -18.71 -71.06
CA ILE A 65 -25.38 -19.25 -69.83
C ILE A 65 -24.28 -20.29 -70.08
N ASP A 66 -24.22 -20.89 -71.27
CA ASP A 66 -23.18 -21.82 -71.68
C ASP A 66 -21.83 -21.10 -71.87
N GLU A 67 -20.79 -21.58 -71.20
CA GLU A 67 -19.42 -21.08 -71.37
C GLU A 67 -18.65 -21.79 -72.50
N CYS A 68 -19.27 -22.77 -73.15
CA CYS A 68 -18.74 -23.63 -74.21
C CYS A 68 -19.68 -23.70 -75.44
N ASP A 69 -20.25 -22.54 -75.83
CA ASP A 69 -21.18 -22.16 -76.94
C ASP A 69 -20.97 -22.72 -78.37
N THR A 70 -20.13 -23.74 -78.51
CA THR A 70 -19.80 -24.47 -79.73
C THR A 70 -19.42 -25.96 -79.48
N THR A 71 -19.53 -26.50 -78.25
CA THR A 71 -19.02 -27.83 -77.84
C THR A 71 -19.82 -28.50 -76.69
N ASP A 72 -20.77 -29.38 -77.04
CA ASP A 72 -21.57 -30.26 -76.13
C ASP A 72 -20.82 -30.74 -74.88
N GLY A 73 -21.37 -30.39 -73.71
CA GLY A 73 -20.86 -30.74 -72.39
C GLY A 73 -21.96 -30.88 -71.33
N ARG A 74 -21.55 -31.07 -70.06
CA ARG A 74 -22.45 -31.44 -68.95
C ARG A 74 -22.08 -30.88 -67.58
N SER A 75 -21.02 -30.08 -67.49
CA SER A 75 -20.59 -29.50 -66.22
C SER A 75 -21.60 -28.47 -65.66
N VAL A 76 -21.73 -28.46 -64.34
CA VAL A 76 -22.78 -27.77 -63.55
C VAL A 76 -22.23 -27.01 -62.33
N TYR A 77 -20.95 -27.17 -61.99
CA TYR A 77 -20.34 -26.56 -60.79
C TYR A 77 -19.39 -25.38 -61.05
N ASP A 78 -18.80 -25.29 -62.24
CA ASP A 78 -17.98 -24.14 -62.67
C ASP A 78 -18.44 -23.53 -63.99
N ARG A 79 -18.15 -24.18 -65.12
CA ARG A 79 -18.41 -23.66 -66.46
C ARG A 79 -19.57 -24.43 -67.09
N TYR A 80 -20.77 -23.86 -67.01
CA TYR A 80 -21.98 -24.48 -67.55
C TYR A 80 -21.80 -24.83 -69.04
N GLY A 81 -22.38 -25.97 -69.46
CA GLY A 81 -22.29 -26.52 -70.83
C GLY A 81 -20.91 -27.02 -71.25
N CYS A 82 -19.87 -26.92 -70.42
CA CYS A 82 -18.54 -27.36 -70.82
C CYS A 82 -18.32 -28.89 -70.70
N PRO A 83 -17.39 -29.45 -71.51
CA PRO A 83 -17.04 -30.86 -71.45
C PRO A 83 -16.61 -31.32 -70.06
N ASP A 84 -17.25 -32.38 -69.61
CA ASP A 84 -17.02 -33.18 -68.41
C ASP A 84 -16.81 -34.63 -68.90
N PHE A 85 -15.77 -35.33 -68.42
CA PHE A 85 -15.38 -36.65 -68.98
C PHE A 85 -15.71 -37.85 -68.09
N ASP A 86 -15.99 -37.66 -66.81
CA ASP A 86 -16.37 -38.73 -65.89
C ASP A 86 -17.73 -38.51 -65.19
N GLU A 87 -18.43 -37.42 -65.53
CA GLU A 87 -19.80 -37.05 -65.16
C GLU A 87 -19.95 -36.61 -63.69
N ASP A 88 -18.92 -35.96 -63.14
CA ASP A 88 -18.89 -35.41 -61.78
C ASP A 88 -19.48 -33.99 -61.65
N GLY A 89 -19.62 -33.26 -62.77
CA GLY A 89 -20.19 -31.92 -62.83
C GLY A 89 -19.18 -30.76 -62.88
N TRP A 90 -17.87 -31.00 -62.84
CA TRP A 90 -16.83 -29.98 -63.08
C TRP A 90 -16.33 -30.03 -64.53
N SER A 91 -16.02 -28.87 -65.10
CA SER A 91 -15.47 -28.81 -66.47
C SER A 91 -14.02 -29.29 -66.50
N ASN A 92 -13.63 -30.05 -67.53
CA ASN A 92 -12.27 -30.62 -67.63
C ASN A 92 -11.17 -29.55 -67.58
N ASN A 93 -10.09 -29.82 -66.84
CA ASN A 93 -8.84 -29.03 -66.89
C ASN A 93 -8.06 -29.26 -68.20
N ASP A 94 -8.57 -28.69 -69.29
CA ASP A 94 -8.01 -28.81 -70.65
C ASP A 94 -6.72 -27.97 -70.87
N GLY A 95 -6.28 -27.24 -69.83
CA GLY A 95 -5.16 -26.30 -69.88
C GLY A 95 -5.47 -24.93 -70.50
N SER A 96 -6.69 -24.72 -71.03
CA SER A 96 -7.27 -23.40 -71.27
C SER A 96 -8.02 -22.91 -70.02
N TRP A 97 -8.70 -23.84 -69.32
CA TRP A 97 -9.29 -23.63 -68.01
C TRP A 97 -8.56 -24.45 -66.93
N VAL A 98 -7.56 -23.83 -66.28
CA VAL A 98 -6.70 -24.52 -65.29
C VAL A 98 -7.34 -24.72 -63.91
N ASN A 99 -8.58 -24.24 -63.71
CA ASN A 99 -9.33 -24.33 -62.46
C ASN A 99 -10.44 -25.40 -62.50
N GLY A 100 -10.60 -26.07 -63.64
CA GLY A 100 -11.50 -27.20 -63.82
C GLY A 100 -10.93 -28.48 -63.23
N ASP A 101 -11.66 -29.57 -63.42
CA ASP A 101 -11.34 -30.90 -62.91
C ASP A 101 -9.94 -31.39 -63.35
N ARG A 102 -9.11 -31.65 -62.34
CA ARG A 102 -7.71 -32.09 -62.44
C ARG A 102 -7.57 -33.60 -62.74
N TYR A 103 -8.62 -34.39 -62.52
CA TYR A 103 -8.55 -35.85 -62.44
C TYR A 103 -9.24 -36.61 -63.59
N GLN A 104 -10.20 -36.03 -64.33
CA GLN A 104 -10.70 -36.31 -65.71
C GLN A 104 -11.10 -37.75 -66.10
N GLN A 105 -10.91 -38.70 -65.21
CA GLN A 105 -11.16 -40.15 -65.35
C GLN A 105 -11.53 -40.78 -63.99
N ASN A 106 -11.74 -39.97 -62.95
CA ASN A 106 -12.05 -40.37 -61.59
C ASN A 106 -13.04 -39.36 -60.97
N TRP A 107 -14.32 -39.49 -61.31
CA TRP A 107 -15.47 -38.70 -60.80
C TRP A 107 -15.59 -38.59 -59.25
N LYS A 108 -14.75 -39.30 -58.49
CA LYS A 108 -14.61 -39.16 -57.04
C LYS A 108 -13.55 -38.13 -56.63
N GLN A 109 -12.88 -37.50 -57.59
CA GLN A 109 -11.83 -36.50 -57.42
C GLN A 109 -11.94 -35.42 -58.50
N SER A 110 -11.84 -34.16 -58.13
CA SER A 110 -11.97 -33.03 -59.08
C SER A 110 -10.99 -31.90 -58.82
N LYS A 111 -10.79 -31.56 -57.54
CA LYS A 111 -9.82 -30.57 -57.08
C LYS A 111 -8.76 -31.20 -56.19
N ASP A 112 -7.64 -30.50 -56.10
CA ASP A 112 -6.45 -30.73 -55.28
C ASP A 112 -5.93 -29.29 -55.08
N SER A 113 -6.34 -28.70 -53.97
CA SER A 113 -6.34 -27.24 -53.77
C SER A 113 -4.98 -26.67 -53.34
N ASP A 114 -4.06 -27.51 -52.86
CA ASP A 114 -2.72 -27.10 -52.43
C ASP A 114 -1.56 -27.58 -53.34
N GLY A 115 -1.80 -28.60 -54.17
CA GLY A 115 -0.85 -29.12 -55.14
C GLY A 115 -0.21 -30.48 -54.82
N ASP A 116 -0.49 -31.11 -53.67
CA ASP A 116 0.18 -32.32 -53.17
C ASP A 116 0.11 -33.54 -54.12
N GLY A 117 -1.04 -33.77 -54.75
CA GLY A 117 -1.33 -34.93 -55.60
C GLY A 117 -2.62 -35.70 -55.24
N VAL A 118 -3.15 -35.50 -54.03
CA VAL A 118 -4.42 -36.04 -53.52
C VAL A 118 -5.53 -34.98 -53.66
N GLY A 119 -6.75 -35.44 -53.94
CA GLY A 119 -7.88 -34.53 -54.21
C GLY A 119 -8.85 -34.31 -53.04
N ASP A 120 -9.39 -33.09 -52.94
CA ASP A 120 -10.18 -32.44 -51.85
C ASP A 120 -11.46 -33.17 -51.34
N ASN A 121 -11.67 -34.44 -51.71
CA ASN A 121 -12.91 -35.24 -51.76
C ASN A 121 -13.77 -35.45 -50.50
N TYR A 122 -14.17 -34.39 -49.79
CA TYR A 122 -15.25 -34.43 -48.80
C TYR A 122 -16.45 -33.57 -49.24
N GLY A 123 -17.33 -34.17 -50.05
CA GLY A 123 -18.54 -33.56 -50.61
C GLY A 123 -19.63 -34.60 -50.93
N VAL A 124 -20.53 -34.31 -51.88
CA VAL A 124 -21.61 -35.25 -52.29
C VAL A 124 -21.07 -36.62 -52.73
N ASP A 125 -19.88 -36.63 -53.31
CA ASP A 125 -19.23 -37.80 -53.90
C ASP A 125 -18.25 -38.52 -52.95
N CYS A 126 -18.17 -38.11 -51.67
CA CYS A 126 -17.34 -38.77 -50.65
C CYS A 126 -17.89 -40.15 -50.19
N CYS A 127 -18.91 -40.68 -50.86
CA CYS A 127 -19.57 -41.93 -50.49
C CYS A 127 -18.92 -43.15 -51.16
N ASP A 128 -18.77 -44.23 -50.39
CA ASP A 128 -18.24 -45.52 -50.81
C ASP A 128 -19.04 -46.15 -51.98
N ALA A 129 -18.68 -45.79 -53.22
CA ALA A 129 -19.39 -46.20 -54.42
C ALA A 129 -19.03 -47.64 -54.82
N ILE A 130 -19.87 -48.60 -54.40
CA ILE A 130 -19.73 -50.02 -54.74
C ILE A 130 -20.10 -50.27 -56.21
N PHE A 131 -19.11 -50.23 -57.11
CA PHE A 131 -19.33 -50.51 -58.53
C PHE A 131 -19.16 -51.99 -58.92
N GLY A 132 -20.15 -52.50 -59.64
CA GLY A 132 -20.13 -53.82 -60.26
C GLY A 132 -20.61 -54.98 -59.39
N LEU A 133 -21.05 -56.05 -60.05
CA LEU A 133 -21.58 -57.29 -59.44
C LEU A 133 -20.56 -58.09 -58.59
N SER A 134 -19.34 -57.57 -58.42
CA SER A 134 -18.26 -58.15 -57.62
C SER A 134 -18.32 -57.72 -56.15
N GLY A 135 -18.93 -56.57 -55.83
CA GLY A 135 -19.01 -56.04 -54.46
C GLY A 135 -17.67 -55.52 -53.91
N ASN A 136 -16.80 -55.01 -54.79
CA ASN A 136 -15.58 -54.33 -54.35
C ASN A 136 -15.94 -52.89 -53.94
N VAL A 137 -15.48 -52.46 -52.77
CA VAL A 137 -15.39 -51.04 -52.42
C VAL A 137 -14.10 -50.49 -53.02
N GLU A 138 -14.18 -49.31 -53.61
CA GLU A 138 -13.02 -48.56 -54.11
C GLU A 138 -12.89 -47.30 -53.28
N LEU A 139 -12.10 -47.42 -52.22
CA LEU A 139 -11.78 -46.40 -51.23
C LEU A 139 -11.00 -45.26 -51.89
N SER A 140 -11.73 -44.25 -52.38
CA SER A 140 -11.16 -42.94 -52.67
C SER A 140 -11.29 -42.11 -51.40
N LEU A 141 -10.43 -42.39 -50.42
CA LEU A 141 -10.24 -41.47 -49.30
C LEU A 141 -9.69 -40.17 -49.90
N GLY A 142 -10.53 -39.14 -49.92
CA GLY A 142 -10.12 -37.80 -50.31
C GLY A 142 -9.08 -37.24 -49.34
N ASP A 143 -8.46 -36.15 -49.73
CA ASP A 143 -7.53 -35.43 -48.89
C ASP A 143 -8.22 -34.98 -47.59
N LYS A 144 -7.64 -35.39 -46.45
CA LYS A 144 -8.06 -34.98 -45.10
C LYS A 144 -7.73 -33.51 -44.82
N PHE A 145 -6.72 -32.94 -45.50
CA PHE A 145 -6.25 -31.57 -45.29
C PHE A 145 -6.07 -30.79 -46.61
N PRO A 146 -7.15 -30.49 -47.38
CA PRO A 146 -7.12 -29.90 -48.75
C PRO A 146 -6.36 -28.58 -48.97
N TYR A 147 -5.72 -28.02 -47.94
CA TYR A 147 -4.99 -26.76 -47.95
C TYR A 147 -3.59 -26.86 -47.30
N ASN A 148 -3.11 -28.07 -46.96
CA ASN A 148 -1.82 -28.31 -46.33
C ASN A 148 -1.00 -29.38 -47.10
N PRO A 149 -0.11 -28.97 -48.04
CA PRO A 149 0.56 -29.87 -49.00
C PRO A 149 1.72 -30.68 -48.38
N ARG A 150 1.60 -30.98 -47.09
CA ARG A 150 2.43 -31.90 -46.30
C ARG A 150 1.59 -33.03 -45.70
N GLN A 151 0.27 -32.92 -45.68
CA GLN A 151 -0.65 -33.77 -44.94
C GLN A 151 -1.84 -34.15 -45.81
N TYR A 152 -2.19 -35.44 -45.82
CA TYR A 152 -3.37 -35.94 -46.54
C TYR A 152 -3.97 -37.20 -45.90
N LYS A 153 -3.55 -37.52 -44.67
CA LYS A 153 -4.05 -38.64 -43.88
C LYS A 153 -4.18 -38.23 -42.43
N ASP A 154 -5.19 -38.80 -41.81
CA ASP A 154 -5.57 -38.68 -40.40
C ASP A 154 -6.31 -40.00 -40.15
N TYR A 155 -5.75 -40.87 -39.28
CA TYR A 155 -6.13 -42.28 -39.15
C TYR A 155 -7.24 -42.55 -38.11
N ASP A 156 -7.35 -41.70 -37.09
CA ASP A 156 -8.27 -41.83 -35.95
C ASP A 156 -9.28 -40.67 -35.83
N ASP A 157 -9.32 -39.80 -36.83
CA ASP A 157 -10.25 -38.68 -37.02
C ASP A 157 -10.08 -37.54 -35.99
N ASP A 158 -8.84 -37.23 -35.59
CA ASP A 158 -8.52 -36.22 -34.56
C ASP A 158 -8.26 -34.79 -35.08
N GLY A 159 -7.74 -34.66 -36.30
CA GLY A 159 -7.44 -33.38 -36.95
C GLY A 159 -5.96 -33.03 -37.07
N TYR A 160 -5.06 -33.89 -36.61
CA TYR A 160 -3.63 -33.88 -36.94
C TYR A 160 -3.31 -34.93 -38.01
N GLY A 161 -2.13 -34.82 -38.63
CA GLY A 161 -1.83 -35.55 -39.87
C GLY A 161 -0.71 -36.60 -39.75
N ASP A 162 -1.01 -37.85 -40.13
CA ASP A 162 -0.12 -39.02 -39.99
C ASP A 162 1.18 -38.96 -40.85
N ASN A 163 1.32 -37.98 -41.75
CA ASN A 163 2.19 -38.15 -42.90
C ASN A 163 3.67 -37.91 -42.57
N GLU A 164 4.48 -38.98 -42.64
CA GLU A 164 5.92 -39.04 -42.26
C GLU A 164 6.84 -37.91 -42.80
N SER A 165 6.39 -37.09 -43.74
CA SER A 165 7.11 -35.89 -44.21
C SER A 165 7.00 -34.68 -43.29
N ASP A 166 6.06 -34.63 -42.35
CA ASP A 166 5.83 -33.51 -41.45
C ASP A 166 6.17 -33.83 -39.99
N ILE A 167 7.48 -33.83 -39.71
CA ILE A 167 8.06 -34.12 -38.39
C ILE A 167 7.92 -32.96 -37.37
N LEU A 168 7.02 -32.00 -37.60
CA LEU A 168 6.90 -30.78 -36.78
C LEU A 168 5.44 -30.38 -36.51
N THR A 169 4.56 -30.48 -37.51
CA THR A 169 3.13 -30.15 -37.35
C THR A 169 2.18 -31.33 -37.60
N GLY A 170 2.73 -32.51 -37.91
CA GLY A 170 1.97 -33.75 -37.98
C GLY A 170 1.65 -34.36 -36.63
N ASP A 171 0.88 -35.44 -36.64
CA ASP A 171 0.52 -36.19 -35.45
C ASP A 171 1.71 -36.99 -34.91
N PHE A 172 1.94 -36.88 -33.60
CA PHE A 172 2.93 -37.64 -32.84
C PHE A 172 2.37 -38.94 -32.26
N CYS A 173 1.05 -39.13 -32.26
CA CYS A 173 0.34 -40.35 -31.84
C CYS A 173 -0.56 -41.06 -32.92
N PRO A 174 -0.15 -41.30 -34.21
CA PRO A 174 -0.98 -41.71 -35.41
C PRO A 174 -1.94 -42.92 -35.40
N TYR A 175 -2.43 -43.36 -34.25
CA TYR A 175 -3.35 -44.47 -34.03
C TYR A 175 -4.17 -44.32 -32.72
N VAL A 176 -4.05 -43.20 -32.00
CA VAL A 176 -4.71 -42.89 -30.73
C VAL A 176 -5.07 -41.40 -30.65
N TYR A 177 -6.22 -41.04 -31.22
CA TYR A 177 -6.93 -39.75 -31.12
C TYR A 177 -6.52 -38.89 -29.91
N GLY A 178 -6.06 -37.68 -30.18
CA GLY A 178 -5.65 -36.70 -29.18
C GLY A 178 -6.28 -35.32 -29.37
N THR A 179 -5.85 -34.39 -28.51
CA THR A 179 -6.20 -32.96 -28.62
C THR A 179 -5.03 -32.02 -28.30
N SER A 180 -3.90 -32.55 -27.82
CA SER A 180 -2.71 -31.75 -27.49
C SER A 180 -2.17 -31.01 -28.71
N TYR A 181 -1.64 -29.81 -28.46
CA TYR A 181 -1.13 -28.85 -29.46
C TYR A 181 0.08 -28.03 -28.99
N ARG A 182 0.51 -28.19 -27.72
CA ARG A 182 1.65 -27.47 -27.12
C ARG A 182 2.97 -28.20 -27.31
N ASP A 183 2.97 -29.53 -27.14
CA ASP A 183 4.18 -30.37 -27.05
C ASP A 183 4.23 -31.46 -28.14
N ARG A 184 3.34 -32.46 -28.08
CA ARG A 184 3.15 -33.53 -29.05
C ARG A 184 1.78 -33.37 -29.65
N ASN A 185 1.69 -32.77 -30.83
CA ASN A 185 0.41 -32.63 -31.55
C ASN A 185 -0.29 -34.00 -31.73
N GLY A 186 -1.60 -34.05 -31.49
CA GLY A 186 -2.46 -35.24 -31.71
C GLY A 186 -2.32 -36.37 -30.69
N CYS A 187 -1.66 -36.11 -29.54
CA CYS A 187 -1.58 -37.08 -28.46
C CYS A 187 -2.71 -36.90 -27.41
N PRO A 188 -2.98 -37.94 -26.59
CA PRO A 188 -3.91 -37.83 -25.47
C PRO A 188 -3.54 -36.71 -24.50
N ASP A 189 -4.57 -35.99 -24.10
CA ASP A 189 -4.64 -34.77 -23.31
C ASP A 189 -5.90 -34.94 -22.45
N SER A 190 -5.74 -35.01 -21.13
CA SER A 190 -6.79 -35.52 -20.22
C SER A 190 -7.77 -34.47 -19.74
N ASP A 191 -7.37 -33.19 -19.71
CA ASP A 191 -8.18 -32.08 -19.19
C ASP A 191 -8.45 -30.95 -20.22
N GLY A 192 -7.69 -30.90 -21.31
CA GLY A 192 -7.94 -30.06 -22.48
C GLY A 192 -7.11 -28.78 -22.57
N ASP A 193 -6.02 -28.60 -21.80
CA ASP A 193 -5.21 -27.38 -21.87
C ASP A 193 -4.33 -27.28 -23.13
N GLY A 194 -4.02 -28.43 -23.74
CA GLY A 194 -3.16 -28.56 -24.92
C GLY A 194 -1.80 -29.25 -24.73
N ALA A 195 -1.36 -29.53 -23.52
CA ALA A 195 -0.22 -30.42 -23.26
C ALA A 195 -0.65 -31.89 -23.36
N SER A 196 0.31 -32.82 -23.41
CA SER A 196 -0.01 -34.25 -23.60
C SER A 196 0.41 -35.13 -22.43
N ASP A 197 -0.47 -36.06 -22.05
CA ASP A 197 -0.30 -37.02 -20.95
C ASP A 197 1.09 -37.66 -20.97
N ALA A 198 1.78 -37.71 -19.82
CA ALA A 198 3.03 -38.46 -19.65
C ALA A 198 2.84 -39.97 -19.96
N ASN A 199 3.20 -40.40 -21.19
CA ASN A 199 2.86 -41.72 -21.73
C ASN A 199 3.88 -42.24 -22.76
N SER A 200 3.77 -43.52 -23.15
CA SER A 200 4.62 -44.15 -24.18
C SER A 200 3.90 -44.36 -25.53
N ILE A 201 2.90 -43.53 -25.84
CA ILE A 201 2.14 -43.55 -27.09
C ILE A 201 2.94 -42.77 -28.16
N GLY A 202 2.65 -42.99 -29.45
CA GLY A 202 3.50 -42.53 -30.56
C GLY A 202 4.78 -43.36 -30.78
N GLY A 203 5.13 -44.25 -29.84
CA GLY A 203 6.32 -45.11 -29.92
C GLY A 203 7.60 -44.46 -29.39
N ILE A 204 7.49 -43.24 -28.86
CA ILE A 204 8.47 -42.57 -28.00
C ILE A 204 7.98 -42.76 -26.56
N ASN A 205 8.88 -42.77 -25.57
CA ASN A 205 8.48 -42.56 -24.18
C ASN A 205 8.55 -41.05 -23.93
N TRP A 206 7.45 -40.44 -23.48
CA TRP A 206 7.34 -39.03 -23.19
C TRP A 206 7.00 -38.87 -21.71
N GLY A 207 7.98 -38.45 -20.91
CA GLY A 207 7.83 -38.15 -19.49
C GLY A 207 7.79 -36.65 -19.22
N ILE A 208 7.41 -36.28 -17.99
CA ILE A 208 7.37 -34.88 -17.52
C ILE A 208 8.76 -34.24 -17.70
N ASP A 209 9.82 -35.02 -17.44
CA ASP A 209 11.25 -34.73 -17.67
C ASP A 209 11.65 -34.45 -19.13
N GLN A 210 10.68 -34.43 -20.05
CA GLN A 210 10.85 -34.27 -21.49
C GLN A 210 9.87 -33.25 -22.09
N GLY A 211 9.03 -32.61 -21.27
CA GLY A 211 7.96 -31.71 -21.71
C GLY A 211 6.60 -32.39 -21.90
N ALA A 212 6.34 -33.51 -21.22
CA ALA A 212 4.96 -33.97 -21.01
C ALA A 212 4.30 -33.17 -19.89
N ASP A 213 2.97 -33.14 -19.91
CA ASP A 213 2.14 -32.50 -18.90
C ASP A 213 2.47 -32.96 -17.45
N LYS A 214 2.71 -31.99 -16.57
CA LYS A 214 3.02 -32.20 -15.14
C LYS A 214 1.75 -32.40 -14.28
N TRP A 215 0.59 -31.87 -14.67
CA TRP A 215 -0.67 -32.00 -13.93
C TRP A 215 -1.88 -32.42 -14.82
N PRO A 216 -1.94 -33.67 -15.33
CA PRO A 216 -3.00 -34.15 -16.26
C PRO A 216 -4.43 -34.33 -15.68
N ASP A 217 -4.79 -33.58 -14.65
CA ASP A 217 -6.13 -33.45 -14.06
C ASP A 217 -6.49 -31.94 -13.82
N ASP A 218 -5.64 -30.97 -14.21
CA ASP A 218 -5.81 -29.53 -13.99
C ASP A 218 -5.49 -28.70 -15.25
N SER A 219 -6.53 -28.41 -16.05
CA SER A 219 -6.42 -27.68 -17.32
C SER A 219 -6.05 -26.20 -17.23
N THR A 220 -5.42 -25.80 -16.13
CA THR A 220 -4.78 -24.50 -15.97
C THR A 220 -3.26 -24.58 -15.86
N GLN A 221 -2.63 -25.76 -15.71
CA GLN A 221 -1.19 -25.90 -15.51
C GLN A 221 -0.57 -27.12 -16.18
N TRP A 222 0.32 -26.88 -17.16
CA TRP A 222 1.01 -27.93 -17.92
C TRP A 222 2.48 -28.14 -17.53
N ALA A 223 3.15 -27.11 -17.01
CA ALA A 223 4.60 -27.08 -16.76
C ALA A 223 4.97 -26.19 -15.57
N ASP A 224 6.16 -26.43 -15.06
CA ASP A 224 6.80 -25.85 -13.87
C ASP A 224 8.29 -26.01 -14.16
N THR A 225 8.94 -24.89 -14.44
CA THR A 225 10.23 -24.84 -15.14
C THR A 225 11.42 -24.88 -14.16
N ASP A 226 11.29 -24.32 -12.96
CA ASP A 226 12.33 -24.31 -11.93
C ASP A 226 12.13 -25.37 -10.81
N GLY A 227 10.99 -26.07 -10.77
CA GLY A 227 10.79 -27.23 -9.90
C GLY A 227 10.15 -26.96 -8.54
N ASP A 228 9.73 -25.73 -8.23
CA ASP A 228 9.29 -25.36 -6.87
C ASP A 228 7.92 -25.95 -6.45
N GLY A 229 7.02 -26.17 -7.40
CA GLY A 229 5.65 -26.69 -7.20
C GLY A 229 4.51 -25.76 -7.66
N TYR A 230 4.82 -24.55 -8.12
CA TYR A 230 3.92 -23.60 -8.78
C TYR A 230 4.06 -23.76 -10.30
N GLY A 231 3.03 -23.38 -11.05
CA GLY A 231 2.97 -23.67 -12.49
C GLY A 231 3.13 -22.44 -13.37
N ASP A 232 3.93 -22.59 -14.42
CA ASP A 232 4.38 -21.55 -15.38
C ASP A 232 3.26 -20.66 -15.96
N ASN A 233 2.00 -21.08 -15.84
CA ASN A 233 0.85 -20.32 -16.34
C ASN A 233 0.35 -19.28 -15.32
N GLY A 234 1.01 -18.13 -15.26
CA GLY A 234 0.54 -16.90 -14.59
C GLY A 234 -0.75 -16.27 -15.16
N SER A 235 -1.68 -17.07 -15.71
CA SER A 235 -2.99 -16.59 -16.17
C SER A 235 -3.94 -16.38 -14.98
N VAL A 236 -4.59 -15.22 -14.91
CA VAL A 236 -5.58 -14.88 -13.89
C VAL A 236 -6.65 -15.98 -13.75
N GLY A 237 -6.65 -16.66 -12.60
CA GLY A 237 -7.56 -17.77 -12.29
C GLY A 237 -7.04 -19.18 -12.59
N ALA A 238 -5.74 -19.34 -12.90
CA ALA A 238 -5.07 -20.64 -12.85
C ALA A 238 -4.93 -21.15 -11.41
N THR A 239 -4.72 -22.47 -11.26
CA THR A 239 -4.37 -23.10 -9.98
C THR A 239 -2.88 -22.86 -9.70
N ASN A 240 -2.55 -22.36 -8.50
CA ASN A 240 -1.17 -22.20 -8.03
C ASN A 240 -0.22 -21.57 -9.08
N PRO A 241 -0.58 -20.40 -9.66
CA PRO A 241 0.21 -19.75 -10.69
C PRO A 241 1.58 -19.34 -10.16
N ASP A 242 2.56 -19.40 -11.05
CA ASP A 242 3.89 -18.88 -10.83
C ASP A 242 4.07 -17.55 -11.59
N SER A 243 4.36 -16.49 -10.86
CA SER A 243 4.69 -15.17 -11.41
C SER A 243 6.20 -15.02 -11.74
N PHE A 244 7.06 -15.93 -11.24
CA PHE A 244 8.51 -15.93 -11.47
C PHE A 244 9.06 -17.29 -11.97
N PRO A 245 8.61 -17.87 -13.12
CA PRO A 245 8.84 -19.28 -13.52
C PRO A 245 10.29 -19.76 -13.78
N HIS A 246 11.28 -18.97 -13.40
CA HIS A 246 12.72 -19.20 -13.54
C HIS A 246 13.47 -18.88 -12.22
N ASN A 247 12.80 -18.90 -11.06
CA ASN A 247 13.39 -18.62 -9.76
C ASN A 247 12.64 -19.36 -8.63
N TYR A 248 13.04 -20.61 -8.36
CA TYR A 248 12.43 -21.54 -7.41
C TYR A 248 12.23 -21.04 -5.96
N ALA A 249 12.76 -19.87 -5.62
CA ALA A 249 12.65 -19.21 -4.33
C ALA A 249 11.47 -18.23 -4.24
N ALA A 250 10.84 -17.83 -5.35
CA ALA A 250 9.71 -16.91 -5.43
C ALA A 250 8.67 -17.43 -6.44
N ALA A 251 7.37 -17.24 -6.17
CA ALA A 251 6.31 -17.68 -7.08
C ALA A 251 5.03 -16.85 -6.96
N GLU A 252 4.72 -16.36 -5.76
CA GLU A 252 3.55 -15.52 -5.51
C GLU A 252 3.92 -14.03 -5.66
N ASP A 253 3.29 -13.38 -6.64
CA ASP A 253 3.14 -11.94 -6.84
C ASP A 253 1.65 -11.76 -7.22
N ASN A 254 0.85 -11.26 -6.27
CA ASN A 254 -0.61 -11.34 -6.28
C ASN A 254 -1.31 -10.19 -7.03
N ASP A 255 -0.64 -9.06 -7.26
CA ASP A 255 -1.18 -7.92 -8.00
C ASP A 255 -0.43 -7.58 -9.31
N SER A 256 0.65 -8.32 -9.60
CA SER A 256 1.41 -8.35 -10.86
C SER A 256 2.32 -7.16 -11.10
N ASP A 257 3.02 -6.70 -10.05
CA ASP A 257 3.98 -5.59 -10.14
C ASP A 257 5.44 -6.03 -10.39
N GLY A 258 5.78 -7.27 -10.06
CA GLY A 258 7.11 -7.86 -10.21
C GLY A 258 7.92 -8.03 -8.91
N HIS A 259 7.35 -7.70 -7.75
CA HIS A 259 7.89 -8.01 -6.43
C HIS A 259 7.16 -9.21 -5.81
N PRO A 260 7.89 -10.20 -5.24
CA PRO A 260 7.23 -11.35 -4.62
C PRO A 260 6.61 -11.02 -3.26
N ASP A 261 5.33 -11.37 -3.08
CA ASP A 261 4.59 -11.34 -1.81
C ASP A 261 5.39 -12.00 -0.66
N ARG A 262 6.07 -13.11 -0.99
CA ARG A 262 6.80 -13.98 -0.06
C ARG A 262 7.71 -14.97 -0.77
N TRP A 263 8.77 -15.37 -0.07
CA TRP A 263 9.64 -16.47 -0.49
C TRP A 263 8.99 -17.86 -0.30
N THR A 264 9.29 -18.79 -1.21
CA THR A 264 8.84 -20.19 -1.17
C THR A 264 9.56 -20.96 -0.06
N THR A 265 9.09 -22.18 0.25
CA THR A 265 9.74 -23.04 1.26
C THR A 265 11.11 -23.59 0.85
N LEU A 266 11.59 -23.28 -0.36
CA LEU A 266 12.89 -23.70 -0.88
C LEU A 266 13.98 -22.61 -0.72
N TRP A 267 13.58 -21.36 -0.45
CA TRP A 267 14.48 -20.26 -0.13
C TRP A 267 15.36 -20.55 1.09
N SER A 268 16.62 -20.11 1.04
CA SER A 268 17.55 -20.21 2.17
C SER A 268 18.70 -19.20 2.08
N GLU A 269 19.42 -18.98 3.18
CA GLU A 269 20.63 -18.13 3.26
C GLU A 269 21.72 -18.48 2.22
N ALA A 270 21.70 -19.70 1.65
CA ALA A 270 22.62 -20.08 0.57
C ALA A 270 22.25 -19.45 -0.78
N ASN A 271 20.94 -19.25 -1.05
CA ASN A 271 20.45 -18.77 -2.35
C ASN A 271 20.73 -17.27 -2.58
N ILE A 272 21.06 -16.53 -1.53
CA ILE A 272 21.64 -15.17 -1.60
C ILE A 272 22.93 -15.12 -2.45
N THR A 273 23.53 -16.27 -2.79
CA THR A 273 24.68 -16.35 -3.71
C THR A 273 24.33 -16.56 -5.20
N GLY A 274 23.04 -16.70 -5.54
CA GLY A 274 22.53 -16.96 -6.89
C GLY A 274 22.84 -18.38 -7.35
N ASP A 275 21.94 -19.31 -7.04
CA ASP A 275 21.96 -20.75 -7.36
C ASP A 275 20.52 -21.08 -7.82
N ASP A 276 20.11 -20.46 -8.94
CA ASP A 276 18.69 -20.19 -9.29
C ASP A 276 17.89 -21.45 -9.66
N ASP A 277 18.53 -22.62 -9.82
CA ASP A 277 17.86 -23.93 -9.86
C ASP A 277 18.10 -24.78 -8.60
N GLY A 278 19.03 -24.40 -7.72
CA GLY A 278 19.34 -25.11 -6.49
C GLY A 278 20.09 -26.44 -6.68
N ASP A 279 20.77 -26.66 -7.82
CA ASP A 279 21.61 -27.86 -8.01
C ASP A 279 22.87 -27.88 -7.11
N GLY A 280 23.25 -26.71 -6.57
CA GLY A 280 24.40 -26.51 -5.69
C GLY A 280 25.60 -25.86 -6.38
N VAL A 281 25.40 -25.23 -7.54
CA VAL A 281 26.41 -24.54 -8.33
C VAL A 281 25.89 -23.15 -8.72
N ILE A 282 26.46 -22.12 -8.12
CA ILE A 282 26.07 -20.72 -8.37
C ILE A 282 26.09 -20.35 -9.86
N ASN A 283 25.15 -19.50 -10.29
CA ASN A 283 24.90 -19.09 -11.69
C ASN A 283 26.15 -18.57 -12.42
N SER A 284 27.15 -18.07 -11.68
CA SER A 284 28.42 -17.57 -12.26
C SER A 284 29.47 -18.67 -12.53
N GLU A 285 29.28 -19.88 -12.00
CA GLU A 285 30.08 -21.08 -12.28
C GLU A 285 29.27 -22.22 -12.95
N ASP A 286 27.94 -22.13 -12.97
CA ASP A 286 27.03 -22.97 -13.76
C ASP A 286 27.08 -22.65 -15.28
N TYR A 287 26.76 -23.65 -16.10
CA TYR A 287 26.64 -23.57 -17.55
C TYR A 287 25.33 -24.18 -18.11
N CYS A 288 24.40 -24.65 -17.26
CA CYS A 288 23.09 -25.22 -17.61
C CYS A 288 22.08 -25.03 -16.45
N GLY A 289 21.43 -23.86 -16.37
CA GLY A 289 20.49 -23.46 -15.30
C GLY A 289 19.11 -24.14 -15.37
N ASP A 290 19.10 -25.42 -15.70
CA ASP A 290 17.92 -26.29 -15.85
C ASP A 290 18.22 -27.73 -15.36
N SER A 291 19.16 -27.85 -14.40
CA SER A 291 19.84 -29.09 -14.02
C SER A 291 19.23 -29.79 -12.80
N ASN A 292 18.55 -29.08 -11.90
CA ASN A 292 18.03 -29.57 -10.62
C ASN A 292 17.17 -30.84 -10.69
N LEU A 293 16.54 -31.10 -11.85
CA LEU A 293 15.74 -32.28 -12.18
C LEU A 293 16.55 -33.60 -12.15
N SER A 294 17.87 -33.56 -11.89
CA SER A 294 18.77 -34.72 -11.93
C SER A 294 19.63 -34.93 -10.69
N SER A 295 19.52 -36.13 -10.11
CA SER A 295 20.42 -36.64 -9.05
C SER A 295 21.89 -36.86 -9.46
N SER A 296 22.35 -36.33 -10.61
CA SER A 296 23.65 -36.63 -11.21
C SER A 296 24.30 -35.43 -11.91
N ILE A 297 24.41 -34.34 -11.15
CA ILE A 297 25.09 -33.07 -11.45
C ILE A 297 26.61 -33.22 -11.65
N ASN A 298 27.21 -32.27 -12.38
CA ASN A 298 28.65 -32.17 -12.63
C ASN A 298 29.24 -30.85 -12.07
N GLN A 299 30.55 -30.64 -12.18
CA GLN A 299 31.26 -29.48 -11.60
C GLN A 299 31.09 -28.18 -12.41
N PHE A 300 29.96 -28.01 -13.08
CA PHE A 300 29.58 -26.93 -14.01
C PHE A 300 28.04 -26.88 -14.13
N GLY A 301 27.31 -27.20 -13.05
CA GLY A 301 25.91 -27.63 -13.06
C GLY A 301 25.70 -28.83 -13.99
N CYS A 302 25.18 -28.57 -15.20
CA CYS A 302 24.95 -29.49 -16.32
C CYS A 302 24.89 -30.99 -15.96
N ASN A 303 23.67 -31.48 -15.78
CA ASN A 303 23.28 -32.88 -15.66
C ASN A 303 24.13 -33.87 -16.50
N THR A 304 24.63 -34.96 -15.91
CA THR A 304 25.52 -35.91 -16.60
C THR A 304 24.82 -36.93 -17.51
N ASP A 305 23.48 -37.03 -17.51
CA ASP A 305 22.75 -37.86 -18.48
C ASP A 305 22.25 -37.05 -19.69
N VAL A 306 22.99 -37.16 -20.79
CA VAL A 306 22.75 -36.50 -22.09
C VAL A 306 21.53 -37.04 -22.87
N THR A 307 20.60 -37.72 -22.20
CA THR A 307 19.31 -38.15 -22.79
C THR A 307 18.10 -37.37 -22.28
N LEU A 308 18.28 -36.56 -21.23
CA LEU A 308 17.31 -35.57 -20.76
C LEU A 308 17.41 -34.29 -21.61
N ARG A 309 16.31 -33.52 -21.73
CA ARG A 309 16.20 -32.46 -22.74
C ARG A 309 16.42 -31.03 -22.23
N ASN A 310 16.22 -30.80 -20.94
CA ASN A 310 16.73 -29.62 -20.24
C ASN A 310 18.24 -29.82 -19.99
N GLN A 311 19.01 -29.24 -20.90
CA GLN A 311 20.41 -28.81 -20.77
C GLN A 311 20.59 -27.62 -21.73
N THR A 312 19.86 -26.53 -21.50
CA THR A 312 20.08 -25.28 -22.22
C THR A 312 21.45 -24.75 -21.85
N SER A 313 22.41 -24.83 -22.79
CA SER A 313 23.80 -24.39 -22.56
C SER A 313 23.97 -22.87 -22.61
N ASP A 314 22.95 -22.14 -22.16
CA ASP A 314 22.92 -20.70 -21.98
C ASP A 314 22.98 -20.47 -20.47
N ASN A 315 24.13 -19.97 -20.01
CA ASN A 315 24.39 -19.59 -18.63
C ASN A 315 23.28 -18.63 -18.14
N PRO A 316 22.58 -18.89 -17.02
CA PRO A 316 21.46 -18.06 -16.56
C PRO A 316 21.95 -16.67 -16.16
N VAL A 317 21.64 -15.65 -16.96
CA VAL A 317 22.19 -14.29 -16.82
C VAL A 317 21.33 -13.39 -15.91
N ALA A 318 21.13 -13.77 -14.64
CA ALA A 318 20.96 -12.84 -13.51
C ALA A 318 20.68 -13.55 -12.16
N TYR A 319 21.74 -13.72 -11.35
CA TYR A 319 21.73 -13.72 -9.88
C TYR A 319 20.38 -13.38 -9.21
N ASN A 320 19.57 -14.38 -8.86
CA ASN A 320 18.36 -14.27 -8.03
C ASN A 320 17.37 -13.14 -8.44
N GLY A 321 17.37 -12.76 -9.73
CA GLY A 321 16.68 -11.59 -10.30
C GLY A 321 17.13 -10.20 -9.80
N GLY A 322 17.71 -10.10 -8.60
CA GLY A 322 17.72 -8.87 -7.80
C GLY A 322 16.36 -8.59 -7.14
N LEU A 323 15.52 -9.61 -6.95
CA LEU A 323 14.19 -9.46 -6.36
C LEU A 323 14.29 -9.11 -4.87
N GLU A 324 13.50 -8.13 -4.44
CA GLU A 324 13.26 -7.74 -3.05
C GLU A 324 11.77 -7.97 -2.76
N LEU A 325 11.44 -8.41 -1.54
CA LEU A 325 10.04 -8.68 -1.16
C LEU A 325 9.19 -7.43 -1.30
N ASP A 326 7.94 -7.62 -1.71
CA ASP A 326 6.95 -6.55 -1.76
C ASP A 326 6.60 -6.04 -0.35
N GLY A 327 6.59 -4.72 -0.18
CA GLY A 327 6.09 -4.01 0.99
C GLY A 327 4.56 -3.91 1.05
N CYS A 328 3.87 -4.04 -0.09
CA CYS A 328 2.42 -3.90 -0.24
C CYS A 328 1.67 -5.09 -0.93
N PRO A 329 1.79 -6.38 -0.51
CA PRO A 329 1.33 -7.63 -1.20
C PRO A 329 -0.13 -7.81 -1.68
N GLY A 330 -0.69 -6.82 -2.34
CA GLY A 330 -2.07 -6.74 -2.83
C GLY A 330 -2.50 -5.35 -3.30
N VAL A 331 -1.57 -4.40 -3.44
CA VAL A 331 -1.78 -3.03 -3.92
C VAL A 331 -0.66 -2.58 -4.87
N TYR A 332 -0.53 -3.24 -6.03
CA TYR A 332 0.32 -2.92 -7.20
C TYR A 332 1.09 -1.60 -7.11
N GLY A 333 2.42 -1.70 -7.02
CA GLY A 333 3.31 -0.56 -6.91
C GLY A 333 4.25 -0.34 -8.08
N THR A 334 5.12 0.65 -7.89
CA THR A 334 6.34 0.88 -8.69
C THR A 334 7.50 1.45 -7.87
N SER A 335 7.37 1.58 -6.54
CA SER A 335 8.45 2.02 -5.66
C SER A 335 9.63 1.03 -5.67
N THR A 336 10.83 1.55 -5.41
CA THR A 336 12.09 0.78 -5.47
C THR A 336 13.08 1.11 -4.35
N ASN A 337 12.75 2.06 -3.46
CA ASN A 337 13.51 2.37 -2.26
C ASN A 337 12.63 2.21 -1.02
N SER A 338 13.24 1.81 0.10
CA SER A 338 12.63 1.64 1.44
C SER A 338 11.55 0.56 1.54
N THR A 339 10.46 0.70 0.79
CA THR A 339 9.33 -0.23 0.68
C THR A 339 9.06 -0.51 -0.81
N PRO A 340 9.80 -1.43 -1.46
CA PRO A 340 9.58 -1.79 -2.86
C PRO A 340 8.20 -2.40 -3.10
N GLY A 341 7.65 -2.23 -4.29
CA GLY A 341 6.34 -2.77 -4.69
C GLY A 341 5.11 -2.07 -4.09
N CYS A 342 5.32 -0.98 -3.37
CA CYS A 342 4.25 -0.09 -2.92
C CYS A 342 3.87 0.96 -3.98
N PRO A 343 2.62 1.48 -3.92
CA PRO A 343 2.16 2.54 -4.82
C PRO A 343 3.08 3.76 -4.82
N ASP A 344 3.42 4.20 -6.02
CA ASP A 344 4.28 5.34 -6.35
C ASP A 344 3.54 6.15 -7.43
N SER A 345 3.20 7.40 -7.14
CA SER A 345 2.25 8.18 -7.97
C SER A 345 2.89 9.05 -9.05
N ASP A 346 4.21 9.26 -9.02
CA ASP A 346 4.91 10.18 -9.93
C ASP A 346 6.19 9.63 -10.58
N ASN A 347 6.65 8.46 -10.11
CA ASN A 347 7.77 7.67 -10.58
C ASN A 347 9.16 8.25 -10.34
N ASP A 348 9.36 8.86 -9.16
CA ASP A 348 10.68 9.11 -8.56
C ASP A 348 11.35 7.80 -8.03
N GLY A 349 10.57 6.92 -7.38
CA GLY A 349 11.02 5.62 -6.86
C GLY A 349 10.87 5.40 -5.35
N TRP A 350 10.39 6.37 -4.57
CA TRP A 350 9.86 6.14 -3.21
C TRP A 350 8.38 5.70 -3.25
N ALA A 351 7.81 5.27 -2.12
CA ALA A 351 6.41 4.88 -2.01
C ALA A 351 5.58 6.03 -1.43
N ASN A 352 4.30 6.18 -1.82
CA ASN A 352 3.41 7.26 -1.34
C ASN A 352 3.21 7.31 0.21
N THR A 353 3.70 6.31 0.95
CA THR A 353 3.69 6.21 2.42
C THR A 353 5.01 6.63 3.08
N ASP A 354 6.08 6.66 2.30
CA ASP A 354 7.48 6.83 2.70
C ASP A 354 8.10 8.06 1.99
N ASP A 355 7.23 8.93 1.47
CA ASP A 355 7.50 10.06 0.58
C ASP A 355 6.64 11.24 1.07
N ASP A 356 7.29 12.32 1.50
CA ASP A 356 6.60 13.52 1.99
C ASP A 356 6.00 14.38 0.87
N PHE A 357 6.38 14.12 -0.39
CA PHE A 357 5.89 14.82 -1.59
C PHE A 357 5.37 13.87 -2.70
N PRO A 358 4.35 13.00 -2.48
CA PRO A 358 3.91 11.94 -3.42
C PRO A 358 3.34 12.36 -4.80
N LEU A 359 3.59 13.58 -5.26
CA LEU A 359 3.16 14.13 -6.53
C LEU A 359 4.22 15.05 -7.19
N ASP A 360 5.42 15.18 -6.60
CA ASP A 360 6.54 15.91 -7.18
C ASP A 360 7.83 15.06 -7.26
N PRO A 361 8.16 14.46 -8.44
CA PRO A 361 9.22 13.45 -8.62
C PRO A 361 10.62 14.07 -8.67
N THR A 362 10.86 15.02 -7.77
CA THR A 362 12.10 15.75 -7.55
C THR A 362 12.36 15.98 -6.05
N GLN A 363 11.38 15.71 -5.19
CA GLN A 363 11.44 15.74 -3.73
C GLN A 363 10.84 14.43 -3.18
N PHE A 364 11.25 14.02 -1.99
CA PHE A 364 10.76 12.80 -1.34
C PHE A 364 10.93 12.79 0.19
N LEU A 365 11.39 13.90 0.78
CA LEU A 365 11.70 14.00 2.22
C LEU A 365 11.54 15.46 2.68
N ASP A 366 10.83 15.65 3.78
CA ASP A 366 10.59 16.93 4.49
C ASP A 366 10.94 16.72 5.98
N PHE A 367 12.18 16.99 6.39
CA PHE A 367 12.63 16.60 7.73
C PHE A 367 11.99 17.41 8.87
N ASP A 368 11.52 18.64 8.61
CA ASP A 368 10.94 19.52 9.64
C ASP A 368 9.46 19.91 9.42
N GLY A 369 8.88 19.55 8.27
CA GLY A 369 7.44 19.60 7.99
C GLY A 369 6.92 20.94 7.45
N ASP A 370 7.77 21.80 6.90
CA ASP A 370 7.38 23.13 6.40
C ASP A 370 6.82 23.15 4.96
N GLY A 371 6.95 22.04 4.23
CA GLY A 371 6.51 21.90 2.84
C GLY A 371 7.54 22.30 1.78
N PHE A 372 8.82 22.43 2.15
CA PHE A 372 9.98 22.50 1.27
C PHE A 372 10.82 21.23 1.44
N GLY A 373 11.37 20.71 0.33
CA GLY A 373 11.98 19.37 0.36
C GLY A 373 13.50 19.36 0.42
N ASP A 374 14.05 18.43 1.21
CA ASP A 374 15.48 18.25 1.52
C ASP A 374 16.39 18.12 0.28
N ASN A 375 15.85 17.64 -0.86
CA ASN A 375 16.66 17.44 -2.05
C ASN A 375 17.02 18.79 -2.69
N ALA A 376 18.20 19.31 -2.33
CA ALA A 376 18.84 20.52 -2.89
C ALA A 376 19.05 20.53 -4.44
N THR A 377 18.54 19.54 -5.17
CA THR A 377 18.48 19.53 -6.65
C THR A 377 17.06 19.45 -7.23
N GLY A 378 16.03 19.34 -6.38
CA GLY A 378 14.62 19.34 -6.75
C GLY A 378 14.04 20.71 -7.05
N ASN A 379 12.72 20.79 -7.15
CA ASN A 379 12.00 22.06 -7.04
C ASN A 379 11.62 22.34 -5.57
N ASN A 380 11.29 23.59 -5.24
CA ASN A 380 11.00 24.03 -3.86
C ASN A 380 11.95 23.43 -2.82
N ALA A 381 13.23 23.33 -3.15
CA ALA A 381 14.21 22.70 -2.30
C ALA A 381 14.57 23.63 -1.15
N ASP A 382 14.62 23.07 0.05
CA ASP A 382 14.93 23.84 1.24
C ASP A 382 16.44 24.20 1.31
N ASP A 383 16.70 25.44 1.71
CA ASP A 383 18.01 25.98 2.05
C ASP A 383 18.39 25.71 3.54
N CYS A 384 17.45 25.28 4.40
CA CYS A 384 17.58 25.11 5.86
C CYS A 384 17.10 23.76 6.52
N PRO A 385 17.37 22.52 6.01
CA PRO A 385 16.58 21.26 6.23
C PRO A 385 16.42 20.64 7.64
N PHE A 386 16.33 21.45 8.69
CA PHE A 386 16.21 21.09 10.10
C PHE A 386 15.56 22.23 10.92
N GLN A 387 14.91 23.21 10.28
CA GLN A 387 14.38 24.46 10.86
C GLN A 387 13.19 25.04 10.08
N PHE A 388 11.97 24.56 10.40
CA PHE A 388 10.70 24.99 9.82
C PHE A 388 10.63 26.45 9.37
N GLY A 389 10.43 26.68 8.07
CA GLY A 389 10.46 28.00 7.46
C GLY A 389 9.28 28.33 6.57
N VAL A 390 9.55 29.18 5.56
CA VAL A 390 8.54 29.71 4.63
C VAL A 390 9.14 30.15 3.29
N VAL A 391 8.25 30.43 2.32
CA VAL A 391 8.61 31.01 1.02
C VAL A 391 9.21 32.43 1.17
N ASN A 392 10.44 32.63 0.68
CA ASN A 392 11.29 33.81 0.91
C ASN A 392 11.63 34.04 2.40
N GLY A 393 12.05 33.00 3.11
CA GLY A 393 12.72 33.09 4.40
C GLY A 393 13.97 34.00 4.38
N THR A 394 14.54 34.28 5.55
CA THR A 394 15.60 35.31 5.67
C THR A 394 16.90 34.90 4.96
N ASP A 395 17.30 33.63 5.09
CA ASP A 395 18.54 33.11 4.49
C ASP A 395 18.31 32.22 3.25
N GLY A 396 17.05 31.85 2.93
CA GLY A 396 16.69 30.99 1.80
C GLY A 396 15.18 30.76 1.66
N ASP A 397 14.76 30.02 0.63
CA ASP A 397 13.39 29.45 0.56
C ASP A 397 13.35 28.19 1.47
N GLY A 398 12.34 28.06 2.33
CA GLY A 398 12.26 27.02 3.38
C GLY A 398 13.01 27.36 4.68
N CYS A 399 13.75 28.48 4.71
CA CYS A 399 14.32 29.00 5.96
C CYS A 399 13.31 29.83 6.79
N PRO A 400 13.51 29.97 8.12
CA PRO A 400 12.67 30.83 8.96
C PRO A 400 12.77 32.33 8.59
N LEU A 401 11.70 33.09 8.85
CA LEU A 401 11.66 34.56 8.70
C LEU A 401 12.29 35.30 9.90
N VAL A 402 13.55 35.01 10.20
CA VAL A 402 14.29 35.69 11.27
C VAL A 402 14.53 37.16 10.90
N ASN A 403 13.80 38.11 11.49
CA ASN A 403 14.08 39.54 11.34
C ASN A 403 14.72 40.08 12.62
N THR A 404 16.03 40.36 12.57
CA THR A 404 16.93 40.53 13.73
C THR A 404 16.76 41.84 14.54
N ASP A 405 15.65 42.55 14.38
CA ASP A 405 15.37 43.86 14.98
C ASP A 405 14.01 43.81 15.74
N ASP A 406 13.83 42.74 16.52
CA ASP A 406 12.67 42.38 17.34
C ASP A 406 13.25 41.73 18.63
N ILE A 407 13.05 42.37 19.79
CA ILE A 407 13.84 42.11 21.01
C ILE A 407 13.26 41.03 21.94
N ASP A 408 11.94 40.87 21.95
CA ASP A 408 11.16 39.96 22.79
C ASP A 408 10.37 38.91 21.98
N SER A 409 10.33 39.06 20.64
CA SER A 409 9.77 38.09 19.69
C SER A 409 8.26 37.93 19.78
N ASP A 410 7.55 39.04 19.97
CA ASP A 410 6.08 39.11 19.89
C ASP A 410 5.55 39.30 18.45
N GLY A 411 6.41 39.74 17.52
CA GLY A 411 6.11 40.01 16.11
C GLY A 411 6.05 41.49 15.70
N ILE A 412 6.26 42.44 16.61
CA ILE A 412 6.24 43.88 16.38
C ILE A 412 7.66 44.48 16.59
N TYR A 413 8.25 45.01 15.52
CA TYR A 413 9.67 45.42 15.51
C TYR A 413 10.02 46.63 16.40
N ASP A 414 11.24 46.65 16.94
CA ASP A 414 11.88 47.69 17.80
C ASP A 414 11.64 49.18 17.40
N GLU A 415 11.45 49.49 16.10
CA GLU A 415 11.22 50.87 15.63
C GLU A 415 9.74 51.33 15.73
N ILE A 416 8.81 50.42 16.00
CA ILE A 416 7.36 50.68 16.07
C ILE A 416 6.67 50.15 17.34
N ASP A 417 7.25 49.16 18.00
CA ASP A 417 6.81 48.67 19.32
C ASP A 417 6.81 49.75 20.43
N LEU A 418 5.91 49.59 21.40
CA LEU A 418 5.75 50.40 22.61
C LEU A 418 5.85 49.59 23.93
N CYS A 419 5.91 48.27 23.88
CA CYS A 419 5.90 47.31 24.98
C CYS A 419 7.08 46.29 24.94
N PRO A 420 8.37 46.69 24.86
CA PRO A 420 9.54 45.85 24.52
C PRO A 420 10.02 44.86 25.62
N ASP A 421 9.09 44.26 26.35
CA ASP A 421 9.27 43.15 27.30
C ASP A 421 8.04 42.20 27.23
N THR A 422 7.37 42.08 26.07
CA THR A 422 6.15 41.28 25.87
C THR A 422 6.43 39.78 25.83
N PRO A 423 5.62 38.90 26.48
CA PRO A 423 5.86 37.46 26.42
C PRO A 423 5.65 36.86 25.02
N MET A 424 6.67 36.16 24.52
CA MET A 424 6.65 35.37 23.29
C MET A 424 5.38 34.49 23.18
N PHE A 425 4.83 34.39 21.98
CA PHE A 425 3.58 33.68 21.63
C PHE A 425 2.27 34.24 22.22
N THR A 426 2.26 35.43 22.84
CA THR A 426 0.99 36.09 23.20
C THR A 426 0.39 36.85 22.01
N GLU A 427 -0.94 36.99 21.95
CA GLU A 427 -1.59 37.85 20.96
C GLU A 427 -1.42 39.32 21.35
N VAL A 428 -0.76 40.10 20.49
CA VAL A 428 -0.43 41.51 20.72
C VAL A 428 -1.22 42.45 19.82
N ASP A 429 -1.39 43.68 20.29
CA ASP A 429 -2.04 44.75 19.54
C ASP A 429 -1.10 45.39 18.48
N PRO A 430 -1.59 46.27 17.60
CA PRO A 430 -0.78 46.89 16.55
C PRO A 430 0.35 47.82 17.02
N ASP A 431 0.43 48.10 18.33
CA ASP A 431 1.44 48.92 19.00
C ASP A 431 2.41 48.06 19.85
N GLY A 432 2.29 46.72 19.85
CA GLY A 432 3.22 45.77 20.51
C GLY A 432 2.79 45.31 21.91
N CYS A 433 1.59 45.67 22.37
CA CYS A 433 1.16 45.36 23.73
C CYS A 433 0.17 44.20 23.75
N ALA A 434 0.47 43.14 24.51
CA ALA A 434 -0.49 42.09 24.85
C ALA A 434 -1.58 42.64 25.78
N GLN A 435 -2.77 42.02 25.77
CA GLN A 435 -3.91 42.44 26.61
C GLN A 435 -3.57 42.54 28.12
N SER A 436 -2.55 41.81 28.59
CA SER A 436 -2.03 41.83 29.96
C SER A 436 -1.26 43.10 30.35
N GLN A 437 -0.68 43.79 29.36
CA GLN A 437 0.07 45.05 29.52
C GLN A 437 -0.79 46.29 29.28
N LEU A 438 -1.93 46.13 28.58
CA LEU A 438 -2.95 47.16 28.43
C LEU A 438 -3.64 47.50 29.77
N ASP A 439 -4.34 48.63 29.77
CA ASP A 439 -4.99 49.32 30.89
C ASP A 439 -6.32 49.84 30.30
N ASP A 440 -7.40 49.07 30.47
CA ASP A 440 -8.63 49.20 29.69
C ASP A 440 -9.61 50.27 30.23
N ASP A 441 -9.50 50.67 31.50
CA ASP A 441 -10.32 51.71 32.14
C ASP A 441 -9.57 53.04 32.43
N GLU A 442 -8.26 53.09 32.16
CA GLU A 442 -7.34 54.22 32.35
C GLU A 442 -7.04 54.57 33.84
N ASP A 443 -7.18 53.62 34.79
CA ASP A 443 -6.86 53.84 36.22
C ASP A 443 -5.34 53.88 36.55
N GLY A 444 -4.50 53.25 35.71
CA GLY A 444 -3.05 53.16 35.88
C GLY A 444 -2.48 51.81 36.35
N ILE A 445 -3.30 50.76 36.44
CA ILE A 445 -2.95 49.36 36.69
C ILE A 445 -3.25 48.55 35.41
N SER A 446 -2.32 47.67 34.98
CA SER A 446 -2.57 46.88 33.77
C SER A 446 -3.53 45.72 34.03
N ASN A 447 -4.30 45.31 33.02
CA ASN A 447 -5.37 44.31 33.09
C ASN A 447 -4.97 42.94 33.70
N ALA A 448 -3.68 42.57 33.69
CA ALA A 448 -3.19 41.35 34.35
C ALA A 448 -2.86 41.50 35.85
N ASN A 449 -2.91 42.73 36.37
CA ASN A 449 -2.69 43.07 37.78
C ASN A 449 -3.94 43.74 38.40
N ASP A 450 -4.83 44.26 37.56
CA ASP A 450 -6.15 44.77 37.93
C ASP A 450 -7.15 43.63 38.22
N ILE A 451 -8.03 43.88 39.19
CA ILE A 451 -9.14 42.99 39.61
C ILE A 451 -10.49 43.74 39.51
N CYS A 452 -10.48 45.04 39.17
CA CYS A 452 -11.62 45.94 39.10
C CYS A 452 -11.75 46.67 37.74
N PRO A 453 -11.94 45.94 36.60
CA PRO A 453 -11.86 46.49 35.24
C PRO A 453 -13.06 47.37 34.78
N GLU A 454 -13.73 48.06 35.72
CA GLU A 454 -14.68 49.15 35.46
C GLU A 454 -14.57 50.21 36.59
N THR A 455 -13.39 50.78 36.78
CA THR A 455 -13.11 51.88 37.74
C THR A 455 -13.15 53.26 37.04
N ASP A 456 -13.50 54.34 37.77
CA ASP A 456 -13.61 55.70 37.20
C ASP A 456 -12.22 56.42 37.21
N GLU A 457 -11.73 56.88 36.04
CA GLU A 457 -10.46 57.65 35.73
C GLU A 457 -9.98 58.71 36.77
N ASP A 458 -10.86 59.18 37.67
CA ASP A 458 -10.65 60.31 38.59
C ASP A 458 -10.52 59.86 40.09
N ASP A 459 -10.65 58.57 40.43
CA ASP A 459 -10.65 58.04 41.81
C ASP A 459 -9.28 57.47 42.31
N ASP A 460 -9.10 57.39 43.64
CA ASP A 460 -7.86 56.90 44.28
C ASP A 460 -7.91 55.35 44.45
N VAL A 461 -7.30 54.60 43.54
CA VAL A 461 -7.24 53.11 43.51
C VAL A 461 -6.10 52.50 44.34
N ASP A 462 -6.15 51.18 44.60
CA ASP A 462 -5.14 50.44 45.36
C ASP A 462 -4.05 49.76 44.48
N SER A 463 -3.46 48.63 44.89
CA SER A 463 -2.46 47.90 44.09
C SER A 463 -3.05 46.86 43.12
N SER A 464 -4.37 46.77 43.05
CA SER A 464 -5.13 45.81 42.24
C SER A 464 -6.31 46.48 41.51
N GLY A 465 -6.14 47.76 41.16
CA GLY A 465 -7.09 48.65 40.46
C GLY A 465 -8.36 49.03 41.23
N CYS A 466 -8.58 48.45 42.40
CA CYS A 466 -9.83 48.63 43.11
C CYS A 466 -9.89 49.90 43.96
N SER A 467 -11.00 50.65 43.86
CA SER A 467 -11.29 51.81 44.69
C SER A 467 -11.79 51.46 46.11
N ASP A 468 -11.63 52.43 47.01
CA ASP A 468 -12.06 52.39 48.43
C ASP A 468 -13.59 52.15 48.60
N ASP A 469 -14.42 52.38 47.56
CA ASP A 469 -15.88 52.13 47.55
C ASP A 469 -16.26 50.78 46.86
N GLN A 470 -15.51 50.28 45.85
CA GLN A 470 -15.71 48.94 45.27
C GLN A 470 -15.40 47.82 46.29
N LEU A 471 -14.27 47.93 47.00
CA LEU A 471 -13.77 46.96 48.00
C LEU A 471 -14.68 46.76 49.24
N VAL A 472 -15.83 47.45 49.28
CA VAL A 472 -16.82 47.37 50.36
C VAL A 472 -18.26 47.29 49.84
N GLN A 473 -18.47 47.08 48.54
CA GLN A 473 -19.80 46.88 47.97
C GLN A 473 -20.26 45.43 48.22
N ASP A 474 -21.51 45.31 48.65
CA ASP A 474 -22.19 44.07 49.07
C ASP A 474 -23.66 44.32 48.68
N SER A 475 -24.04 43.85 47.50
CA SER A 475 -25.25 44.26 46.78
C SER A 475 -26.51 43.55 47.27
N ASP A 476 -26.43 42.27 47.64
CA ASP A 476 -27.56 41.50 48.17
C ASP A 476 -27.62 41.42 49.72
N GLY A 477 -26.46 41.52 50.39
CA GLY A 477 -26.33 41.52 51.84
C GLY A 477 -25.83 40.23 52.51
N ASP A 478 -25.33 39.23 51.76
CA ASP A 478 -24.95 37.90 52.27
C ASP A 478 -23.72 37.94 53.23
N GLY A 479 -22.74 38.78 52.92
CA GLY A 479 -21.48 38.97 53.66
C GLY A 479 -20.19 38.66 52.88
N ILE A 480 -20.28 38.30 51.60
CA ILE A 480 -19.20 38.42 50.60
C ILE A 480 -19.31 39.85 50.00
N VAL A 481 -18.32 40.29 49.23
CA VAL A 481 -18.33 41.59 48.52
C VAL A 481 -18.42 41.35 47.03
N ASP A 482 -19.05 42.26 46.27
CA ASP A 482 -19.39 42.10 44.84
C ASP A 482 -18.20 41.71 43.92
N ILE A 483 -16.96 41.92 44.37
CA ILE A 483 -15.70 41.54 43.70
C ILE A 483 -15.25 40.10 44.01
N ASP A 484 -15.53 39.60 45.21
CA ASP A 484 -15.25 38.22 45.66
C ASP A 484 -16.45 37.28 45.39
N ASP A 485 -17.53 37.79 44.78
CA ASP A 485 -18.84 37.15 44.63
C ASP A 485 -19.15 36.84 43.15
N LEU A 486 -19.34 35.56 42.83
CA LEU A 486 -19.68 35.05 41.50
C LEU A 486 -21.17 35.26 41.15
N CYS A 487 -22.00 35.59 42.14
CA CYS A 487 -23.45 35.65 42.08
C CYS A 487 -24.10 36.90 42.76
N PRO A 488 -23.67 38.18 42.55
CA PRO A 488 -24.00 39.37 43.40
C PRO A 488 -25.46 39.88 43.49
N ASP A 489 -26.44 39.04 43.18
CA ASP A 489 -27.89 39.28 43.19
C ASP A 489 -28.60 38.08 43.90
N SER A 490 -27.90 37.38 44.81
CA SER A 490 -28.23 36.06 45.38
C SER A 490 -29.29 36.10 46.50
N THR A 491 -29.43 34.98 47.23
CA THR A 491 -30.02 34.99 48.57
C THR A 491 -29.03 34.55 49.65
N LEU A 492 -29.16 35.17 50.83
CA LEU A 492 -28.31 35.12 52.06
C LEU A 492 -27.98 33.72 52.69
N ASP A 493 -27.88 32.64 51.91
CA ASP A 493 -27.60 31.25 52.32
C ASP A 493 -26.77 30.56 51.21
N VAL A 494 -25.62 31.19 50.89
CA VAL A 494 -24.70 30.88 49.79
C VAL A 494 -23.63 29.83 50.13
N ASP A 495 -22.75 29.54 49.16
CA ASP A 495 -21.50 28.80 49.34
C ASP A 495 -20.28 29.71 49.67
N ALA A 496 -19.09 29.38 49.15
CA ALA A 496 -17.85 30.12 49.39
C ALA A 496 -17.51 31.14 48.27
N VAL A 497 -18.30 31.20 47.20
CA VAL A 497 -18.17 32.12 46.07
C VAL A 497 -19.45 32.93 45.83
N GLY A 498 -20.35 33.02 46.82
CA GLY A 498 -21.57 33.83 46.78
C GLY A 498 -22.75 33.22 46.04
N CYS A 499 -22.62 32.01 45.48
CA CYS A 499 -23.72 31.40 44.75
C CYS A 499 -24.69 30.63 45.67
N ASP A 500 -25.96 31.04 45.61
CA ASP A 500 -27.08 30.29 46.20
C ASP A 500 -27.45 29.10 45.31
N LYS A 501 -28.07 28.06 45.89
CA LYS A 501 -28.42 26.81 45.19
C LYS A 501 -29.25 27.00 43.92
N ASN A 502 -30.04 28.05 43.80
CA ASN A 502 -30.83 28.34 42.61
C ASN A 502 -30.01 29.01 41.48
N GLN A 503 -28.69 29.17 41.68
CA GLN A 503 -27.74 29.77 40.75
C GLN A 503 -26.54 28.85 40.45
N ARG A 504 -26.09 28.02 41.40
CA ARG A 504 -25.05 27.02 41.11
C ARG A 504 -25.61 25.91 40.22
N ASP A 505 -24.83 25.56 39.21
CA ASP A 505 -24.93 24.42 38.31
C ASP A 505 -23.58 23.71 38.47
N THR A 506 -23.56 22.43 38.88
CA THR A 506 -22.35 21.79 39.44
C THR A 506 -21.61 20.92 38.42
N ASP A 507 -22.35 20.26 37.53
CA ASP A 507 -21.84 19.45 36.42
C ASP A 507 -21.90 20.21 35.08
N GLY A 508 -22.79 21.19 34.92
CA GLY A 508 -22.90 22.04 33.73
C GLY A 508 -23.98 21.58 32.74
N ASP A 509 -24.96 20.80 33.19
CA ASP A 509 -26.05 20.27 32.36
C ASP A 509 -27.14 21.31 32.03
N GLY A 510 -27.23 22.39 32.81
CA GLY A 510 -28.23 23.46 32.72
C GLY A 510 -29.32 23.44 33.82
N VAL A 511 -29.24 22.55 34.81
CA VAL A 511 -30.24 22.29 35.86
C VAL A 511 -29.65 22.56 37.26
N VAL A 512 -29.66 23.84 37.64
CA VAL A 512 -29.17 24.33 38.94
C VAL A 512 -29.59 23.50 40.17
N ASP A 513 -28.63 23.30 41.10
CA ASP A 513 -28.64 22.71 42.47
C ASP A 513 -29.94 22.83 43.32
N GLY A 514 -30.73 23.88 43.03
CA GLY A 514 -31.91 24.33 43.78
C GLY A 514 -33.23 23.96 43.11
N ALA A 515 -33.20 23.64 41.81
CA ALA A 515 -34.12 22.67 41.26
C ALA A 515 -33.81 21.28 41.86
N PRO A 516 -34.75 20.32 41.84
CA PRO A 516 -34.44 18.94 42.17
C PRO A 516 -33.76 18.30 40.95
N ASP A 517 -32.51 18.68 40.70
CA ASP A 517 -31.57 17.78 40.05
C ASP A 517 -31.51 16.47 40.87
N GLU A 518 -31.65 15.34 40.16
CA GLU A 518 -31.55 13.98 40.70
C GLU A 518 -30.37 13.19 40.06
N CYS A 519 -29.56 13.83 39.20
CA CYS A 519 -28.42 13.29 38.43
C CYS A 519 -27.21 14.28 38.31
N PRO A 520 -26.56 14.67 39.43
CA PRO A 520 -25.55 15.77 39.55
C PRO A 520 -24.16 15.48 38.94
N ASP A 521 -24.07 14.55 37.99
CA ASP A 521 -22.82 14.10 37.36
C ASP A 521 -23.03 13.96 35.83
N THR A 522 -23.96 14.73 35.24
CA THR A 522 -24.40 14.58 33.85
C THR A 522 -23.52 15.38 32.87
N LEU A 523 -23.12 14.74 31.77
CA LEU A 523 -22.12 15.30 30.85
C LEU A 523 -22.65 16.58 30.13
N PRO A 524 -21.90 17.70 30.17
CA PRO A 524 -22.31 18.95 29.53
C PRO A 524 -22.70 18.80 28.05
N GLY A 525 -23.86 19.36 27.70
CA GLY A 525 -24.38 19.35 26.33
C GLY A 525 -25.32 18.19 26.00
N LEU A 526 -25.40 17.14 26.84
CA LEU A 526 -26.44 16.12 26.69
C LEU A 526 -27.85 16.73 26.89
N PRO A 527 -28.88 16.22 26.19
CA PRO A 527 -30.25 16.69 26.38
C PRO A 527 -30.84 16.15 27.70
N VAL A 528 -30.86 16.99 28.74
CA VAL A 528 -31.39 16.65 30.07
C VAL A 528 -32.87 17.01 30.28
N ASP A 529 -33.51 16.28 31.18
CA ASP A 529 -34.90 16.44 31.57
C ASP A 529 -35.09 17.51 32.68
N ALA A 530 -36.30 17.66 33.23
CA ALA A 530 -36.58 18.64 34.28
C ALA A 530 -36.04 18.27 35.68
N THR A 531 -35.22 17.23 35.78
CA THR A 531 -34.53 16.73 36.98
C THR A 531 -33.05 16.39 36.73
N GLY A 532 -32.43 16.98 35.70
CA GLY A 532 -30.98 16.87 35.40
C GLY A 532 -30.54 15.54 34.77
N CYS A 533 -31.41 14.54 34.76
CA CYS A 533 -31.12 13.25 34.16
C CYS A 533 -31.29 13.32 32.63
N VAL A 534 -30.42 12.63 31.89
CA VAL A 534 -30.49 12.50 30.41
C VAL A 534 -31.88 12.03 29.97
N ASP A 535 -32.48 12.75 29.01
CA ASP A 535 -33.80 12.44 28.47
C ASP A 535 -33.72 11.25 27.50
N GLU A 536 -34.13 10.06 27.95
CA GLU A 536 -34.21 8.84 27.14
C GLU A 536 -35.04 9.04 25.84
N ASP A 537 -36.08 9.89 25.86
CA ASP A 537 -36.89 10.20 24.66
C ASP A 537 -36.13 11.15 23.68
N ALA A 538 -35.00 11.74 24.09
CA ALA A 538 -34.16 12.62 23.26
C ALA A 538 -33.01 11.88 22.56
N LEU A 539 -32.41 10.86 23.19
CA LEU A 539 -31.43 9.94 22.57
C LEU A 539 -32.03 9.14 21.40
N ASP A 540 -33.37 9.04 21.32
CA ASP A 540 -34.11 8.48 20.16
C ASP A 540 -34.00 9.39 18.89
N GLN A 541 -33.15 10.43 18.94
CA GLN A 541 -32.72 11.28 17.83
C GLN A 541 -31.19 11.28 17.71
N ASP A 542 -30.73 11.23 16.47
CA ASP A 542 -29.38 11.57 15.99
C ASP A 542 -29.04 13.01 16.43
N LEU A 543 -27.96 13.18 17.21
CA LEU A 543 -27.62 14.43 17.92
C LEU A 543 -26.52 15.25 17.21
N ASP A 544 -25.65 14.59 16.45
CA ASP A 544 -24.47 15.15 15.77
C ASP A 544 -24.50 14.96 14.23
N ASP A 545 -25.61 14.44 13.67
CA ASP A 545 -25.90 14.21 12.23
C ASP A 545 -25.06 13.07 11.58
N ASP A 546 -24.55 12.10 12.35
CA ASP A 546 -23.72 10.98 11.86
C ASP A 546 -24.54 9.80 11.27
N GLY A 547 -25.73 9.53 11.82
CA GLY A 547 -26.68 8.50 11.37
C GLY A 547 -26.92 7.33 12.34
N TYR A 548 -26.19 7.23 13.44
CA TYR A 548 -26.48 6.39 14.61
C TYR A 548 -27.31 7.19 15.63
N PHE A 549 -28.04 6.47 16.50
CA PHE A 549 -28.90 7.04 17.55
C PHE A 549 -29.53 5.94 18.42
N GLY A 550 -29.97 6.33 19.61
CA GLY A 550 -30.70 5.49 20.57
C GLY A 550 -29.80 4.79 21.59
N GLU A 551 -30.41 4.33 22.69
CA GLU A 551 -29.76 3.57 23.78
C GLU A 551 -28.78 2.52 23.25
N TYR A 552 -27.48 2.70 23.51
CA TYR A 552 -26.44 1.74 23.14
C TYR A 552 -26.64 0.42 23.90
N THR A 553 -26.79 -0.65 23.14
CA THR A 553 -27.14 -1.98 23.64
C THR A 553 -26.32 -3.07 22.96
N PHE A 554 -25.84 -4.01 23.76
CA PHE A 554 -24.94 -5.09 23.34
C PHE A 554 -25.21 -6.37 24.16
N ASP A 555 -24.85 -7.52 23.59
CA ASP A 555 -24.57 -8.74 24.34
C ASP A 555 -23.06 -8.77 24.68
N ILE A 556 -22.65 -9.44 25.75
CA ILE A 556 -21.22 -9.70 26.05
C ILE A 556 -20.90 -11.16 25.68
N ASP A 557 -19.77 -11.42 25.01
CA ASP A 557 -19.32 -12.78 24.75
C ASP A 557 -18.71 -13.45 25.99
N ASP A 558 -19.29 -14.58 26.42
CA ASP A 558 -18.87 -15.40 27.58
C ASP A 558 -17.41 -15.93 27.50
N ALA A 559 -16.71 -15.80 26.37
CA ALA A 559 -15.39 -16.37 26.12
C ALA A 559 -14.28 -15.35 25.80
N THR A 560 -14.57 -14.22 25.15
CA THR A 560 -13.60 -13.10 24.99
C THR A 560 -13.78 -12.00 26.03
N GLY A 561 -15.03 -11.71 26.44
CA GLY A 561 -15.37 -10.56 27.29
C GLY A 561 -15.81 -9.31 26.51
N LEU A 562 -15.62 -9.32 25.18
CA LEU A 562 -15.98 -8.22 24.28
C LEU A 562 -17.50 -8.04 24.15
N ARG A 563 -17.90 -6.81 23.81
CA ARG A 563 -19.26 -6.45 23.38
C ARG A 563 -19.50 -6.99 21.97
N ILE A 564 -20.72 -7.44 21.70
CA ILE A 564 -21.17 -8.01 20.42
C ILE A 564 -22.66 -7.73 20.18
N ASN A 565 -23.11 -7.81 18.92
CA ASN A 565 -24.48 -7.50 18.49
C ASN A 565 -24.91 -6.05 18.78
N GLU A 566 -23.95 -5.12 18.77
CA GLU A 566 -24.15 -3.71 19.13
C GLU A 566 -25.21 -3.01 18.27
N ALA A 567 -25.99 -2.16 18.93
CA ALA A 567 -27.02 -1.32 18.32
C ALA A 567 -27.38 -0.15 19.24
N GLY A 568 -27.64 1.01 18.64
CA GLY A 568 -27.65 2.30 19.34
C GLY A 568 -26.35 3.04 19.02
N ASP A 569 -25.93 3.92 19.92
CA ASP A 569 -24.79 4.82 19.73
C ASP A 569 -24.04 5.02 21.06
N ALA A 570 -22.75 4.67 21.07
CA ALA A 570 -21.87 4.75 22.23
C ALA A 570 -21.37 6.18 22.54
N PHE A 571 -21.38 7.10 21.58
CA PHE A 571 -20.80 8.44 21.72
C PHE A 571 -21.75 9.56 21.23
N PRO A 572 -22.93 9.80 21.88
CA PRO A 572 -24.01 10.64 21.33
C PRO A 572 -23.79 12.17 21.30
N LEU A 573 -22.53 12.60 21.25
CA LEU A 573 -22.09 13.98 21.04
C LEU A 573 -20.87 14.06 20.09
N ASP A 574 -20.34 12.93 19.61
CA ASP A 574 -19.21 12.86 18.70
C ASP A 574 -19.57 12.08 17.44
N GLY A 575 -20.10 12.80 16.45
CA GLY A 575 -20.50 12.26 15.13
C GLY A 575 -19.33 11.78 14.25
N THR A 576 -18.24 11.33 14.87
CA THR A 576 -17.15 10.58 14.26
C THR A 576 -16.92 9.21 14.92
N GLN A 577 -17.58 8.90 16.04
CA GLN A 577 -17.52 7.63 16.78
C GLN A 577 -18.92 7.14 17.17
N TRP A 578 -19.11 5.82 17.28
CA TRP A 578 -20.45 5.24 17.58
C TRP A 578 -20.45 3.81 18.18
N PHE A 579 -19.32 3.08 18.12
CA PHE A 579 -19.11 1.77 18.73
C PHE A 579 -17.83 1.77 19.57
N ASP A 580 -17.79 0.92 20.60
CA ASP A 580 -16.76 0.82 21.65
C ASP A 580 -16.77 -0.65 22.09
N LYS A 581 -15.93 -1.49 21.47
CA LYS A 581 -16.16 -2.95 21.39
C LYS A 581 -15.61 -3.78 22.53
N ASP A 582 -14.54 -3.38 23.20
CA ASP A 582 -14.08 -4.04 24.43
C ASP A 582 -14.62 -3.36 25.69
N GLY A 583 -14.69 -2.03 25.67
CA GLY A 583 -15.47 -1.23 26.59
C GLY A 583 -14.72 -0.18 27.39
N ASP A 584 -13.59 0.34 26.90
CA ASP A 584 -12.74 1.29 27.63
C ASP A 584 -13.18 2.75 27.54
N GLY A 585 -13.86 3.15 26.46
CA GLY A 585 -14.30 4.52 26.19
C GLY A 585 -13.63 5.22 25.00
N PHE A 586 -12.83 4.51 24.19
CA PHE A 586 -12.40 4.96 22.87
C PHE A 586 -13.25 4.31 21.76
N GLY A 587 -13.18 4.86 20.54
CA GLY A 587 -14.15 4.54 19.48
C GLY A 587 -13.59 3.69 18.34
N ASP A 588 -14.29 2.60 18.02
CA ASP A 588 -13.93 1.61 16.97
C ASP A 588 -13.70 2.20 15.55
N ASN A 589 -14.20 3.41 15.24
CA ASN A 589 -14.11 3.97 13.90
C ASN A 589 -12.74 4.62 13.68
N SER A 590 -11.83 3.90 13.03
CA SER A 590 -10.48 4.35 12.64
C SER A 590 -10.41 5.56 11.68
N ALA A 591 -11.55 6.17 11.33
CA ALA A 591 -11.65 7.43 10.59
C ALA A 591 -12.21 8.60 11.42
N GLY A 592 -12.48 8.39 12.71
CA GLY A 592 -12.93 9.42 13.65
C GLY A 592 -11.78 10.09 14.41
N ASN A 593 -12.13 10.99 15.33
CA ASN A 593 -11.19 11.45 16.36
C ASN A 593 -11.00 10.35 17.43
N ASN A 594 -9.93 10.45 18.22
CA ASN A 594 -9.62 9.55 19.36
C ASN A 594 -9.95 8.07 19.09
N ALA A 595 -9.64 7.62 17.87
CA ALA A 595 -10.05 6.32 17.39
C ALA A 595 -9.19 5.23 18.04
N ASP A 596 -9.86 4.19 18.52
CA ASP A 596 -9.22 3.07 19.17
C ASP A 596 -8.37 2.28 18.16
N PHE A 597 -7.08 2.11 18.49
CA PHE A 597 -6.14 1.29 17.75
C PHE A 597 -6.16 -0.18 18.20
N CYS A 598 -6.63 -0.46 19.42
CA CYS A 598 -6.74 -1.76 20.04
C CYS A 598 -8.20 -2.29 20.31
N PRO A 599 -9.19 -2.27 19.36
CA PRO A 599 -10.59 -2.72 19.58
C PRO A 599 -10.90 -4.16 20.03
N GLU A 600 -9.95 -4.90 20.59
CA GLU A 600 -10.16 -6.17 21.31
C GLU A 600 -9.40 -6.23 22.67
N GLU A 601 -8.72 -5.17 23.10
CA GLU A 601 -7.75 -5.17 24.22
C GLU A 601 -7.78 -3.93 25.16
N SER A 602 -8.95 -3.32 25.39
CA SER A 602 -9.36 -2.40 26.47
C SER A 602 -8.23 -1.71 27.24
N GLY A 603 -7.92 -0.49 26.83
CA GLY A 603 -6.77 0.27 27.27
C GLY A 603 -7.07 1.48 28.14
N THR A 604 -6.04 2.32 28.30
CA THR A 604 -6.16 3.70 28.81
C THR A 604 -5.24 4.71 28.11
N SER A 605 -4.44 4.30 27.11
CA SER A 605 -3.54 5.22 26.39
C SER A 605 -4.31 6.34 25.66
N TYR A 606 -3.80 7.57 25.78
CA TYR A 606 -4.46 8.79 25.28
C TYR A 606 -3.50 9.90 24.84
N LEU A 607 -2.21 9.82 25.18
CA LEU A 607 -1.17 10.75 24.72
C LEU A 607 -0.59 10.32 23.37
N ASP A 608 -0.54 9.01 23.13
CA ASP A 608 -0.06 8.44 21.88
C ASP A 608 -1.10 8.58 20.77
N THR A 609 -0.90 9.53 19.85
CA THR A 609 -1.85 9.85 18.77
C THR A 609 -2.04 8.76 17.72
N LEU A 610 -1.26 7.67 17.77
CA LEU A 610 -1.33 6.54 16.85
C LEU A 610 -1.72 5.23 17.54
N GLU A 611 -1.63 5.14 18.87
CA GLU A 611 -1.98 3.95 19.69
C GLU A 611 -2.86 4.35 20.89
N ILE A 612 -3.97 5.05 20.60
CA ILE A 612 -5.05 5.36 21.55
C ILE A 612 -5.86 4.07 21.84
N GLY A 613 -6.34 3.87 23.07
CA GLY A 613 -7.19 2.73 23.46
C GLY A 613 -6.45 1.41 23.75
N CYS A 614 -5.13 1.44 23.88
CA CYS A 614 -4.29 0.27 24.14
C CYS A 614 -3.89 0.14 25.63
N GLU A 615 -3.46 -1.07 26.04
CA GLU A 615 -2.92 -1.30 27.40
C GLU A 615 -1.82 -0.27 27.74
N ASP A 616 -1.98 0.39 28.89
CA ASP A 616 -1.18 1.50 29.44
C ASP A 616 -1.02 1.25 30.95
N ASP A 617 0.18 1.44 31.49
CA ASP A 617 0.47 1.23 32.91
C ASP A 617 0.02 2.39 33.83
N GLY A 618 -0.35 3.53 33.24
CA GLY A 618 -1.01 4.66 33.86
C GLY A 618 -0.33 6.02 33.66
N ASP A 619 0.50 6.20 32.63
CA ASP A 619 1.02 7.51 32.22
C ASP A 619 0.35 8.10 30.96
N GLY A 620 -0.26 7.25 30.12
CA GLY A 620 -1.02 7.65 28.93
C GLY A 620 -0.38 7.26 27.59
N TRP A 621 0.80 6.65 27.58
CA TRP A 621 1.39 5.99 26.41
C TRP A 621 1.03 4.48 26.39
N ALA A 622 1.21 3.80 25.25
CA ALA A 622 0.90 2.38 25.13
C ALA A 622 2.10 1.49 25.50
N ASP A 623 1.90 0.51 26.41
CA ASP A 623 2.90 -0.50 26.85
C ASP A 623 3.43 -1.37 25.68
N ASN A 624 2.66 -1.45 24.60
CA ASN A 624 2.90 -2.34 23.46
C ASN A 624 3.57 -1.61 22.28
N TRP A 625 3.95 -2.39 21.25
CA TRP A 625 4.56 -1.95 19.99
C TRP A 625 5.92 -1.19 20.05
N GLY A 626 6.27 -0.58 21.18
CA GLY A 626 7.61 -0.05 21.48
C GLY A 626 7.81 1.45 21.21
N ARG A 627 6.73 2.25 21.20
CA ARG A 627 6.87 3.70 21.40
C ARG A 627 7.22 4.02 22.84
N ASP A 628 6.49 3.46 23.82
CA ASP A 628 7.00 3.39 25.19
C ASP A 628 8.31 2.56 25.24
N LYS A 629 9.29 3.08 25.97
CA LYS A 629 10.62 2.50 26.19
C LYS A 629 10.73 1.75 27.53
N PHE A 630 9.84 2.00 28.50
CA PHE A 630 9.87 1.42 29.85
C PHE A 630 8.58 0.70 30.34
N PRO A 631 7.85 -0.10 29.52
CA PRO A 631 6.57 -0.71 29.92
C PRO A 631 6.52 -1.31 31.33
N GLY A 632 5.68 -0.71 32.19
CA GLY A 632 5.53 -1.06 33.60
C GLY A 632 6.24 -0.13 34.61
N ASP A 633 6.63 1.07 34.21
CA ASP A 633 7.08 2.18 35.06
C ASP A 633 6.41 3.53 34.66
N PRO A 634 5.22 3.90 35.21
CA PRO A 634 4.38 5.08 34.85
C PRO A 634 4.99 6.44 35.26
N THR A 635 6.28 6.59 35.01
CA THR A 635 7.09 7.78 35.22
C THR A 635 8.14 7.98 34.13
N GLN A 636 8.29 7.02 33.21
CA GLN A 636 9.23 7.05 32.09
C GLN A 636 8.59 6.39 30.88
N TRP A 637 8.63 7.07 29.74
CA TRP A 637 8.07 6.58 28.48
C TRP A 637 9.03 6.74 27.29
N ASP A 638 10.03 7.62 27.38
CA ASP A 638 11.00 7.89 26.31
C ASP A 638 12.47 7.79 26.78
N ASP A 639 13.33 7.40 25.83
CA ASP A 639 14.76 7.09 25.95
C ASP A 639 15.43 7.65 24.68
N SER A 640 15.71 8.96 24.69
CA SER A 640 16.09 9.72 23.49
C SER A 640 17.42 9.28 22.86
N ASP A 641 18.34 8.70 23.63
CA ASP A 641 19.67 8.26 23.13
C ASP A 641 19.88 6.72 23.11
N GLY A 642 19.00 5.96 23.74
CA GLY A 642 18.94 4.50 23.70
C GLY A 642 19.85 3.79 24.71
N ASP A 643 20.29 4.45 25.79
CA ASP A 643 21.15 3.85 26.82
C ASP A 643 20.40 2.97 27.85
N GLY A 644 19.08 3.15 28.00
CA GLY A 644 18.22 2.47 28.96
C GLY A 644 17.95 3.21 30.27
N TYR A 645 18.12 4.54 30.32
CA TYR A 645 17.59 5.45 31.34
C TYR A 645 16.54 6.37 30.69
N GLY A 646 15.54 6.80 31.46
CA GLY A 646 14.39 7.52 30.90
C GLY A 646 14.52 9.04 31.03
N ASP A 647 14.04 9.77 30.03
CA ASP A 647 14.27 11.21 29.89
C ASP A 647 13.66 12.04 31.04
N ASN A 648 12.54 11.60 31.63
CA ASN A 648 11.87 12.35 32.69
C ASN A 648 12.70 12.41 33.97
N TRP A 649 12.63 13.50 34.74
CA TRP A 649 13.40 13.65 35.97
C TRP A 649 12.57 13.81 37.23
N GLY A 650 12.92 13.03 38.26
CA GLY A 650 12.25 13.02 39.57
C GLY A 650 12.88 13.90 40.65
N ASN A 651 13.96 14.64 40.35
CA ASN A 651 14.71 15.42 41.32
C ASN A 651 14.51 16.95 41.12
N PRO A 652 13.79 17.66 42.02
CA PRO A 652 13.58 19.10 41.90
C PRO A 652 14.88 19.94 41.92
N ASP A 653 15.95 19.42 42.53
CA ASP A 653 17.26 20.09 42.56
C ASP A 653 17.90 20.19 41.16
N TRP A 654 17.35 19.53 40.13
CA TRP A 654 17.81 19.61 38.73
C TRP A 654 17.08 20.70 37.92
N ASN A 655 15.95 21.24 38.37
CA ASN A 655 15.20 22.28 37.62
C ASN A 655 16.00 23.58 37.44
N ASP A 656 16.99 23.85 38.31
CA ASP A 656 17.91 24.99 38.21
C ASP A 656 19.15 24.69 37.33
N SER A 657 19.33 23.45 36.83
CA SER A 657 20.56 23.00 36.17
C SER A 657 20.40 22.07 34.95
N ARG A 658 19.18 21.62 34.63
CA ARG A 658 18.84 20.96 33.35
C ARG A 658 18.77 22.04 32.28
N ASP A 659 19.16 21.73 31.05
CA ASP A 659 18.88 22.64 29.94
C ASP A 659 17.37 22.64 29.61
N SER A 660 16.88 23.75 29.07
CA SER A 660 15.53 23.85 28.49
C SER A 660 15.42 23.16 27.13
N GLU A 661 16.57 22.88 26.50
CA GLU A 661 16.67 22.21 25.20
C GLU A 661 16.68 20.66 25.32
N TRP A 662 16.71 20.09 26.54
CA TRP A 662 16.78 18.65 26.77
C TRP A 662 15.40 17.94 26.76
N PRO A 663 15.30 16.71 26.22
CA PRO A 663 14.09 15.87 26.24
C PRO A 663 13.44 15.65 27.62
N GLY A 664 12.21 15.11 27.64
CA GLY A 664 11.49 14.69 28.86
C GLY A 664 10.93 15.81 29.73
N ILE A 665 10.21 15.45 30.80
CA ILE A 665 9.55 16.39 31.74
C ILE A 665 9.81 16.06 33.22
N PHE A 666 9.47 16.99 34.13
CA PHE A 666 9.56 16.76 35.58
C PHE A 666 8.39 15.89 36.07
N VAL A 667 8.62 14.59 36.30
CA VAL A 667 7.65 13.66 36.89
C VAL A 667 8.02 13.37 38.34
N GLN A 668 7.10 13.65 39.28
CA GLN A 668 7.44 13.66 40.71
C GLN A 668 7.85 12.29 41.26
N GLY A 669 9.17 12.06 41.32
CA GLY A 669 9.77 10.84 41.86
C GLY A 669 10.12 9.79 40.80
N ALA A 670 10.27 10.20 39.54
CA ALA A 670 10.59 9.33 38.41
C ALA A 670 11.70 8.29 38.68
N SER A 671 11.47 7.09 38.15
CA SER A 671 12.41 5.97 38.16
C SER A 671 13.56 6.21 37.19
N SER A 672 14.76 5.70 37.52
CA SER A 672 15.93 5.65 36.61
C SER A 672 16.12 6.86 35.67
N PRO A 673 16.06 8.12 36.16
CA PRO A 673 16.06 9.29 35.30
C PRO A 673 17.45 9.52 34.69
N ASP A 674 17.50 9.86 33.40
CA ASP A 674 18.72 10.29 32.76
C ASP A 674 19.06 11.78 33.04
N LYS A 675 20.35 12.07 32.92
CA LYS A 675 21.08 13.27 33.26
C LYS A 675 21.95 13.76 32.09
N CYS A 676 21.99 13.05 30.97
CA CYS A 676 22.75 13.37 29.76
C CYS A 676 21.99 13.01 28.44
N PRO A 677 20.70 13.35 28.22
CA PRO A 677 19.80 12.62 27.31
C PRO A 677 20.04 12.80 25.80
N ASP A 678 21.09 13.54 25.45
CA ASP A 678 21.56 13.76 24.09
C ASP A 678 22.80 12.90 23.75
N SER A 679 23.15 11.87 24.53
CA SER A 679 24.43 11.16 24.44
C SER A 679 24.33 9.86 23.63
N PRO A 680 24.72 9.81 22.34
CA PRO A 680 24.52 8.63 21.47
C PRO A 680 25.49 7.46 21.78
N THR A 681 25.60 7.05 23.04
CA THR A 681 26.60 6.11 23.55
C THR A 681 26.01 5.18 24.63
N THR A 682 25.70 3.94 24.24
CA THR A 682 25.18 2.88 25.13
C THR A 682 26.22 2.29 26.12
N ASN A 683 27.06 3.14 26.74
CA ASN A 683 28.19 2.75 27.61
C ASN A 683 28.42 3.75 28.76
N VAL A 684 27.31 4.06 29.41
CA VAL A 684 27.11 5.08 30.43
C VAL A 684 27.58 4.64 31.83
N ASP A 685 27.05 5.23 32.89
CA ASP A 685 27.27 4.79 34.27
C ASP A 685 26.00 4.34 35.02
N ASN A 686 25.70 4.95 36.16
CA ASN A 686 24.53 4.67 37.01
C ASN A 686 23.54 5.86 37.02
N GLU A 687 23.87 6.93 36.31
CA GLU A 687 23.11 8.19 36.19
C GLU A 687 23.03 8.59 34.69
N GLY A 688 22.96 7.58 33.79
CA GLY A 688 22.95 7.64 32.31
C GLY A 688 24.02 8.49 31.58
N CYS A 689 24.86 9.24 32.29
CA CYS A 689 25.97 9.94 31.65
C CYS A 689 27.11 9.02 31.17
N SER A 690 27.55 9.23 29.92
CA SER A 690 28.83 8.68 29.47
C SER A 690 30.02 9.34 30.20
N LYS A 691 31.16 8.64 30.20
CA LYS A 691 32.39 9.11 30.84
C LYS A 691 33.02 10.31 30.12
N SER A 692 32.55 10.62 28.90
CA SER A 692 33.01 11.75 28.09
C SER A 692 32.19 13.02 28.30
N GLU A 693 30.93 12.92 28.74
CA GLU A 693 30.09 14.09 29.05
C GLU A 693 30.08 14.40 30.54
N ARG A 694 30.28 13.40 31.43
CA ARG A 694 30.24 13.64 32.88
C ARG A 694 31.26 14.71 33.32
N ASP A 695 30.74 15.79 33.88
CA ASP A 695 31.47 16.80 34.65
C ASP A 695 31.01 16.69 36.12
N THR A 696 31.87 16.12 36.97
CA THR A 696 31.52 15.81 38.37
C THR A 696 31.47 17.04 39.29
N ASP A 697 32.04 18.18 38.89
CA ASP A 697 32.07 19.40 39.72
C ASP A 697 31.59 20.71 39.05
N GLN A 698 31.13 20.60 37.81
CA GLN A 698 30.39 21.60 37.03
C GLN A 698 31.23 22.85 36.70
N ASP A 699 32.44 22.63 36.17
CA ASP A 699 33.37 23.70 35.76
C ASP A 699 33.49 23.92 34.24
N GLY A 700 32.94 23.00 33.44
CA GLY A 700 33.02 23.00 31.98
C GLY A 700 34.17 22.15 31.40
N VAL A 701 34.77 21.25 32.20
CA VAL A 701 35.80 20.29 31.76
C VAL A 701 35.45 18.89 32.27
N ASN A 702 35.07 17.99 31.36
CA ASN A 702 34.67 16.62 31.72
C ASN A 702 35.75 15.80 32.44
N ASP A 703 35.30 14.79 33.20
CA ASP A 703 36.06 13.82 34.00
C ASP A 703 37.25 13.15 33.28
N LEU A 704 37.23 13.09 31.94
CA LEU A 704 38.28 12.46 31.12
C LEU A 704 39.37 13.45 30.66
N LEU A 705 39.09 14.75 30.68
CA LEU A 705 40.02 15.83 30.33
C LEU A 705 40.52 16.60 31.56
N ASP A 706 39.75 16.61 32.65
CA ASP A 706 40.16 17.18 33.93
C ASP A 706 41.12 16.23 34.71
N ASN A 707 42.11 16.83 35.36
CA ASN A 707 43.04 16.16 36.27
C ASN A 707 42.62 16.24 37.75
N CYS A 708 41.49 16.89 38.07
CA CYS A 708 41.01 17.17 39.43
C CYS A 708 39.48 16.92 39.70
N PRO A 709 38.79 15.83 39.26
CA PRO A 709 37.31 15.80 39.05
C PRO A 709 36.41 15.71 40.32
N GLU A 710 36.71 16.54 41.32
CA GLU A 710 35.99 16.78 42.57
C GLU A 710 36.24 18.23 43.08
N GLN A 711 36.87 19.11 42.28
CA GLN A 711 37.35 20.46 42.64
C GLN A 711 37.37 21.41 41.42
N PRO A 712 36.37 22.32 41.27
CA PRO A 712 36.22 23.11 40.05
C PRO A 712 37.34 24.14 39.85
N LYS A 713 37.81 24.23 38.60
CA LYS A 713 38.77 25.19 38.03
C LYS A 713 38.63 26.61 38.57
N GLY A 714 37.40 27.11 38.54
CA GLY A 714 37.07 28.51 38.83
C GLY A 714 37.70 29.50 37.83
N PRO A 715 37.50 30.81 38.04
CA PRO A 715 37.74 31.84 37.00
C PRO A 715 39.21 32.08 36.62
N ASP A 716 40.17 31.53 37.36
CA ASP A 716 41.62 31.63 37.09
C ASP A 716 42.30 30.24 36.95
N GLY A 717 41.55 29.13 36.94
CA GLY A 717 42.10 27.75 36.95
C GLY A 717 42.79 27.31 35.65
N PHE A 718 43.36 26.11 35.65
CA PHE A 718 44.10 25.59 34.50
C PHE A 718 43.20 25.02 33.38
N ASP A 719 43.76 24.83 32.19
CA ASP A 719 43.07 24.24 31.04
C ASP A 719 42.85 22.72 31.15
N ASP A 720 43.29 22.10 32.26
CA ASP A 720 43.09 20.69 32.62
C ASP A 720 42.26 20.56 33.92
N GLY A 721 41.23 21.40 34.05
CA GLY A 721 40.22 21.54 35.13
C GLY A 721 40.76 21.89 36.53
N CYS A 722 41.99 21.51 36.86
CA CYS A 722 42.56 21.79 38.17
C CYS A 722 42.59 23.29 38.58
N PRO A 723 42.09 23.66 39.77
CA PRO A 723 42.16 25.03 40.27
C PRO A 723 43.58 25.46 40.66
N LEU A 724 43.86 26.76 40.58
CA LEU A 724 45.19 27.29 40.86
C LEU A 724 45.64 27.04 42.33
N PRO A 725 46.83 26.45 42.55
CA PRO A 725 47.35 26.25 43.90
C PRO A 725 47.69 27.60 44.57
N ASN A 726 46.89 27.96 45.58
CA ASN A 726 47.02 29.20 46.36
C ASN A 726 48.45 29.42 46.88
N SER A 727 49.16 30.37 46.26
CA SER A 727 50.54 30.71 46.61
C SER A 727 50.61 31.76 47.71
N GLU A 728 50.34 31.35 48.96
CA GLU A 728 50.72 32.17 50.12
C GLU A 728 52.24 32.43 50.11
N SER A 729 52.59 33.71 50.25
CA SER A 729 53.96 34.20 50.05
C SER A 729 54.87 33.95 51.26
N GLU A 730 56.13 33.59 51.03
CA GLU A 730 57.26 34.23 51.73
C GLU A 730 58.62 34.05 51.00
N ASP A 731 59.27 35.20 50.71
CA ASP A 731 60.71 35.48 50.64
C ASP A 731 61.70 34.92 49.57
N GLU A 732 62.20 35.91 48.79
CA GLU A 732 63.57 36.13 48.23
C GLU A 732 64.04 35.54 46.86
N ASP A 733 64.80 36.41 46.17
CA ASP A 733 65.69 36.21 45.00
C ASP A 733 65.15 35.54 43.70
N SER A 734 64.62 36.39 42.82
CA SER A 734 64.28 36.07 41.43
C SER A 734 65.48 35.55 40.61
N MET A 735 65.42 34.30 40.13
CA MET A 735 66.40 33.72 39.19
C MET A 735 65.74 32.95 38.04
N ILE A 736 65.59 33.58 36.87
CA ILE A 736 65.27 32.85 35.62
C ILE A 736 66.59 32.38 34.98
N LEU A 737 66.78 31.07 34.94
CA LEU A 737 67.83 30.33 34.21
C LEU A 737 69.28 30.85 34.36
N GLY A 738 69.62 31.48 35.48
CA GLY A 738 70.99 31.74 35.92
C GLY A 738 71.72 32.93 35.27
N MET A 739 71.04 33.84 34.57
CA MET A 739 71.63 35.11 34.08
C MET A 739 70.69 36.31 34.26
N THR A 740 71.24 37.47 34.57
CA THR A 740 70.45 38.68 34.88
C THR A 740 70.10 39.52 33.63
N LEU A 741 68.95 40.18 33.68
CA LEU A 741 68.32 40.86 32.54
C LEU A 741 69.14 41.90 31.73
N PRO A 742 70.13 42.64 32.27
CA PRO A 742 70.82 43.69 31.50
C PRO A 742 71.58 43.23 30.25
N VAL A 743 71.73 41.92 30.02
CA VAL A 743 72.46 41.34 28.88
C VAL A 743 71.53 40.91 27.73
N PHE A 744 70.28 40.53 28.01
CA PHE A 744 69.40 39.88 27.01
C PHE A 744 68.90 40.86 25.93
N GLY A 745 68.73 42.14 26.27
CA GLY A 745 68.41 43.20 25.29
C GLY A 745 69.52 43.44 24.25
N GLY A 746 70.73 42.89 24.44
CA GLY A 746 71.85 43.02 23.50
C GLY A 746 71.94 41.92 22.44
N THR A 747 71.31 40.76 22.63
CA THR A 747 71.51 39.58 21.77
C THR A 747 70.49 39.50 20.63
N ILE A 748 69.21 39.80 20.89
CA ILE A 748 68.13 39.71 19.89
C ILE A 748 68.39 40.67 18.71
N ALA A 749 68.83 41.89 18.99
CA ALA A 749 69.21 42.87 17.97
C ALA A 749 70.40 42.41 17.09
N ALA A 750 71.30 41.58 17.62
CA ALA A 750 72.44 41.06 16.86
C ALA A 750 72.02 39.92 15.91
N VAL A 751 71.12 39.04 16.34
CA VAL A 751 70.63 37.90 15.52
C VAL A 751 69.85 38.40 14.30
N ILE A 752 68.97 39.40 14.47
CA ILE A 752 68.19 40.00 13.38
C ILE A 752 69.13 40.64 12.33
N VAL A 753 70.18 41.35 12.76
CA VAL A 753 71.18 41.92 11.84
C VAL A 753 71.98 40.84 11.11
N VAL A 754 72.31 39.71 11.77
CA VAL A 754 73.00 38.58 11.13
C VAL A 754 72.11 37.88 10.08
N LEU A 755 70.81 37.71 10.34
CA LEU A 755 69.85 37.12 9.39
C LEU A 755 69.59 38.03 8.18
N LEU A 756 69.48 39.35 8.39
CA LEU A 756 69.37 40.30 7.27
C LEU A 756 70.65 40.37 6.43
N LEU A 757 71.82 40.26 7.07
CA LEU A 757 73.11 40.22 6.35
C LEU A 757 73.32 38.88 5.62
N SER A 758 72.88 37.74 6.15
CA SER A 758 72.99 36.45 5.46
C SER A 758 72.11 36.41 4.20
N LEU A 759 70.87 36.91 4.26
CA LEU A 759 70.00 37.09 3.09
C LEU A 759 70.65 37.99 2.03
N ILE A 760 71.27 39.11 2.44
CA ILE A 760 71.98 40.01 1.50
C ILE A 760 73.23 39.31 0.89
N VAL A 761 73.94 38.47 1.65
CA VAL A 761 75.09 37.70 1.14
C VAL A 761 74.66 36.64 0.13
N VAL A 762 73.58 35.89 0.39
CA VAL A 762 73.01 34.93 -0.57
C VAL A 762 72.58 35.65 -1.85
N ARG A 763 71.87 36.79 -1.74
CA ARG A 763 71.48 37.63 -2.89
C ARG A 763 72.65 38.29 -3.64
N ARG A 764 73.88 38.23 -3.11
CA ARG A 764 75.12 38.74 -3.77
C ARG A 764 76.07 37.67 -4.31
N LEU A 765 75.90 36.40 -3.95
CA LEU A 765 76.85 35.33 -4.34
C LEU A 765 76.38 34.40 -5.46
N ARG A 766 75.12 34.47 -5.91
CA ARG A 766 74.62 33.72 -7.08
C ARG A 766 74.33 34.63 -8.28
N ASN A 767 75.35 35.35 -8.78
CA ASN A 767 75.30 35.93 -10.13
C ASN A 767 76.70 36.18 -10.73
N ARG A 768 76.94 35.68 -11.96
CA ARG A 768 78.20 35.70 -12.77
C ARG A 768 79.39 34.92 -12.19
N GLY A 769 80.15 34.13 -12.96
CA GLY A 769 80.04 33.67 -14.36
C GLY A 769 80.64 32.26 -14.48
N TYR A 770 80.74 31.58 -15.63
CA TYR A 770 80.80 31.98 -17.04
C TYR A 770 80.37 30.75 -17.89
N ASN A 771 79.93 30.79 -19.16
CA ASN A 771 79.59 31.83 -20.14
C ASN A 771 78.91 31.16 -21.37
N LEU A 772 78.09 31.91 -22.13
CA LEU A 772 78.15 32.13 -23.61
C LEU A 772 78.84 31.05 -24.49
N ASP A 773 78.34 30.55 -25.62
CA ASP A 773 77.15 30.76 -26.49
C ASP A 773 76.92 29.40 -27.25
N ASP A 774 75.80 28.92 -27.82
CA ASP A 774 74.32 29.12 -27.83
C ASP A 774 73.68 27.87 -28.56
N GLU A 775 72.35 27.83 -28.85
CA GLU A 775 71.55 26.83 -29.66
C GLU A 775 71.19 25.43 -29.04
N ASP A 776 69.89 25.27 -28.70
CA ASP A 776 68.89 24.22 -29.06
C ASP A 776 69.06 22.68 -28.80
N ASP A 777 67.89 22.01 -28.75
CA ASP A 777 67.56 20.64 -29.23
C ASP A 777 67.90 19.30 -28.48
N GLU A 778 66.81 18.53 -28.25
CA GLU A 778 66.63 17.06 -28.44
C GLU A 778 66.97 15.96 -27.37
N ASP A 779 66.13 14.89 -27.45
CA ASP A 779 66.30 13.44 -27.16
C ASP A 779 66.47 12.85 -25.73
N PHE A 780 65.40 12.22 -25.24
CA PHE A 780 65.25 10.73 -25.17
C PHE A 780 63.75 10.38 -24.89
N PHE A 781 62.95 9.89 -25.86
CA PHE A 781 62.82 8.50 -26.37
C PHE A 781 62.45 7.45 -25.27
N ASP A 782 61.51 6.51 -25.44
CA ASP A 782 60.44 6.33 -26.45
C ASP A 782 59.46 5.19 -26.02
N ASP A 783 58.67 4.66 -26.97
CA ASP A 783 57.68 3.54 -26.94
C ASP A 783 56.29 3.96 -26.36
N ASP A 784 55.07 3.83 -26.93
CA ASP A 784 54.39 3.49 -28.23
C ASP A 784 52.92 4.11 -28.11
N ASP A 785 51.98 4.41 -29.04
CA ASP A 785 51.76 4.45 -30.52
C ASP A 785 50.57 5.43 -30.87
N GLU A 786 50.70 6.27 -31.93
CA GLU A 786 49.82 6.64 -33.11
C GLU A 786 48.24 6.66 -33.10
N ASP A 787 47.45 7.36 -33.94
CA ASP A 787 47.49 8.45 -35.00
C ASP A 787 46.00 8.96 -35.19
N ASP A 788 45.50 9.94 -35.98
CA ASP A 788 45.92 11.02 -36.92
C ASP A 788 44.79 12.12 -36.90
N ASP A 789 45.03 13.31 -37.46
CA ASP A 789 44.21 14.55 -37.38
C ASP A 789 43.32 14.80 -38.66
N PHE A 790 42.29 15.67 -38.69
CA PHE A 790 42.21 17.15 -38.91
C PHE A 790 42.52 17.71 -40.34
N PHE A 791 42.34 19.03 -40.56
CA PHE A 791 41.75 19.57 -41.81
C PHE A 791 42.68 20.39 -42.77
N SER A 792 42.64 20.06 -44.08
CA SER A 792 42.36 20.97 -45.24
C SER A 792 43.37 21.13 -46.42
N SER A 793 42.80 21.38 -47.63
CA SER A 793 43.24 22.34 -48.69
C SER A 793 43.82 21.86 -50.06
N PHE A 794 43.01 22.00 -51.14
CA PHE A 794 43.31 22.36 -52.57
C PHE A 794 44.34 21.56 -53.44
N ASP A 795 44.27 21.49 -54.79
CA ASP A 795 43.21 21.56 -55.83
C ASP A 795 43.82 21.24 -57.23
N SER A 796 43.19 20.37 -58.05
CA SER A 796 43.24 20.36 -59.54
C SER A 796 42.42 19.21 -60.16
N LYS A 797 41.85 19.41 -61.37
CA LYS A 797 40.79 18.57 -62.03
C LYS A 797 41.18 18.31 -63.51
N PRO A 798 40.31 17.86 -64.47
CA PRO A 798 38.92 17.34 -64.44
C PRO A 798 38.77 16.01 -65.28
N ILE A 799 37.61 15.45 -65.71
CA ILE A 799 36.17 15.83 -65.78
C ILE A 799 35.27 14.55 -65.75
N VAL A 800 33.95 14.76 -65.60
CA VAL A 800 32.76 13.95 -66.01
C VAL A 800 32.09 13.10 -64.91
N THR A 801 30.84 13.33 -64.48
CA THR A 801 29.92 14.51 -64.49
C THR A 801 28.85 14.29 -63.40
N MET A 802 28.40 15.35 -62.70
CA MET A 802 27.22 15.33 -61.78
C MET A 802 26.01 16.06 -62.39
N PRO A 803 24.78 15.87 -61.86
CA PRO A 803 24.22 16.79 -60.84
C PRO A 803 23.28 16.12 -59.79
N SER A 804 22.74 16.75 -58.73
CA SER A 804 23.12 17.93 -57.90
C SER A 804 22.11 18.22 -56.76
N ARG A 805 22.57 18.27 -55.49
CA ARG A 805 22.21 19.21 -54.38
C ARG A 805 20.75 19.73 -54.21
N SER A 806 20.12 19.49 -53.05
CA SER A 806 19.52 20.55 -52.19
C SER A 806 18.94 20.07 -50.83
N LYS A 807 19.20 20.83 -49.75
CA LYS A 807 18.24 21.18 -48.66
C LYS A 807 17.79 22.64 -48.93
N PRO A 808 16.73 23.21 -48.31
CA PRO A 808 15.73 22.61 -47.41
C PRO A 808 14.28 22.76 -47.95
N ALA A 809 13.27 22.25 -47.24
CA ALA A 809 11.92 22.82 -47.14
C ALA A 809 11.05 22.06 -46.13
N GLU A 810 10.12 22.75 -45.48
CA GLU A 810 8.99 22.16 -44.75
C GLU A 810 7.95 21.56 -45.72
N ARG A 811 7.21 20.55 -45.27
CA ARG A 811 5.83 20.25 -45.71
C ARG A 811 5.05 19.73 -44.50
N SER A 812 4.03 20.41 -43.97
CA SER A 812 2.81 20.98 -44.59
C SER A 812 1.82 19.92 -45.06
N SER A 813 0.68 19.81 -44.36
CA SER A 813 -0.45 18.92 -44.66
C SER A 813 -1.13 19.23 -46.00
N PRO A 814 -1.76 18.24 -46.66
CA PRO A 814 -2.73 18.48 -47.72
C PRO A 814 -4.17 18.34 -47.18
N ALA A 815 -4.81 19.44 -46.79
CA ALA A 815 -6.21 19.42 -46.38
C ALA A 815 -7.18 19.34 -47.59
N ALA A 816 -8.18 18.45 -47.44
CA ALA A 816 -9.54 18.50 -48.00
C ALA A 816 -9.79 18.82 -49.50
N LYS A 817 -10.51 17.90 -50.15
CA LYS A 817 -11.62 18.25 -51.07
C LYS A 817 -12.64 17.11 -51.21
N GLY A 818 -13.83 17.30 -50.61
CA GLY A 818 -15.04 16.53 -50.97
C GLY A 818 -15.62 17.00 -52.33
N PRO A 819 -16.86 16.60 -52.72
CA PRO A 819 -18.03 16.75 -51.83
C PRO A 819 -19.17 15.69 -51.94
N SER A 820 -20.02 15.66 -50.90
CA SER A 820 -21.42 15.13 -50.89
C SER A 820 -21.61 13.62 -51.10
N ARG A 821 -22.54 12.93 -50.41
CA ARG A 821 -23.89 13.34 -49.98
C ARG A 821 -24.26 12.86 -48.56
N GLY A 822 -25.34 13.43 -48.00
CA GLY A 822 -25.89 13.10 -46.69
C GLY A 822 -27.02 12.04 -46.69
N PRO A 823 -27.67 11.81 -45.53
CA PRO A 823 -28.45 10.61 -45.21
C PRO A 823 -29.96 10.73 -45.56
N PRO A 824 -30.74 9.67 -45.28
CA PRO A 824 -31.59 9.66 -44.07
C PRO A 824 -31.29 8.45 -43.15
N GLY A 825 -31.71 8.42 -41.88
CA GLY A 825 -32.53 9.39 -41.15
C GLY A 825 -33.71 8.74 -40.42
N SER A 826 -33.43 7.93 -39.40
CA SER A 826 -34.41 7.24 -38.55
C SER A 826 -34.64 8.01 -37.24
N GLY A 827 -35.81 8.65 -37.11
CA GLY A 827 -36.23 9.31 -35.87
C GLY A 827 -36.94 8.36 -34.88
N PRO A 828 -37.13 8.79 -33.62
CA PRO A 828 -37.69 7.94 -32.55
C PRO A 828 -39.22 7.80 -32.60
N SER A 829 -39.74 6.68 -32.08
CA SER A 829 -41.17 6.53 -31.79
C SER A 829 -41.44 5.48 -30.72
N SER A 830 -42.11 5.88 -29.62
CA SER A 830 -42.73 4.97 -28.63
C SER A 830 -44.08 4.44 -29.15
N PRO A 831 -44.65 3.38 -28.54
CA PRO A 831 -45.90 3.61 -27.80
C PRO A 831 -46.16 2.69 -26.58
N SER A 832 -46.20 3.31 -25.40
CA SER A 832 -47.15 3.10 -24.27
C SER A 832 -48.01 1.82 -24.11
N GLY A 833 -47.88 1.18 -22.93
CA GLY A 833 -49.01 0.62 -22.14
C GLY A 833 -49.36 -0.87 -22.37
N PRO A 834 -50.10 -1.53 -21.43
CA PRO A 834 -51.11 -0.94 -20.54
C PRO A 834 -50.98 -1.21 -19.02
N GLN A 835 -51.87 -0.59 -18.23
CA GLN A 835 -51.92 -0.61 -16.75
C GLN A 835 -52.58 -1.85 -16.13
N ARG A 836 -52.24 -2.17 -14.87
CA ARG A 836 -53.20 -2.39 -13.75
C ARG A 836 -52.53 -2.42 -12.36
N GLY A 837 -53.28 -1.94 -11.35
CA GLY A 837 -52.83 -1.79 -9.96
C GLY A 837 -53.37 -2.86 -8.96
N PRO A 838 -53.26 -2.60 -7.63
CA PRO A 838 -53.15 -3.62 -6.57
C PRO A 838 -54.50 -4.14 -6.00
N PRO A 839 -54.45 -5.20 -5.17
CA PRO A 839 -54.40 -5.06 -3.70
C PRO A 839 -53.36 -6.02 -3.05
N GLY A 840 -53.06 -6.02 -1.75
CA GLY A 840 -53.57 -5.23 -0.62
C GLY A 840 -54.28 -6.08 0.47
N ARG A 841 -53.80 -6.00 1.73
CA ARG A 841 -54.26 -6.64 3.00
C ARG A 841 -53.72 -8.05 3.30
N GLY A 842 -53.50 -8.32 4.60
CA GLY A 842 -52.88 -9.55 5.14
C GLY A 842 -53.82 -10.58 5.81
N PRO A 843 -53.62 -10.93 7.10
CA PRO A 843 -53.39 -12.32 7.54
C PRO A 843 -54.65 -13.15 7.84
N PRO A 844 -54.54 -14.50 7.82
CA PRO A 844 -54.26 -15.31 9.02
C PRO A 844 -53.22 -16.45 8.76
N GLY A 845 -52.72 -17.25 9.71
CA GLY A 845 -53.01 -17.40 11.15
C GLY A 845 -53.69 -18.74 11.49
N GLY A 846 -52.99 -19.66 12.22
CA GLY A 846 -53.67 -20.68 13.06
C GLY A 846 -53.32 -22.18 12.93
N ALA A 847 -52.15 -22.58 13.46
CA ALA A 847 -51.97 -23.68 14.43
C ALA A 847 -52.36 -25.17 14.12
N ILE A 848 -52.12 -26.02 15.14
CA ILE A 848 -52.40 -27.48 15.29
C ILE A 848 -51.32 -28.40 14.66
N ARG A 849 -50.66 -29.34 15.37
CA ARG A 849 -50.50 -29.72 16.81
C ARG A 849 -49.18 -30.54 16.91
N ALA A 850 -48.35 -30.50 17.97
CA ALA A 850 -48.53 -30.67 19.43
C ALA A 850 -48.68 -32.13 19.94
N SER A 851 -47.83 -32.50 20.90
CA SER A 851 -48.05 -33.57 21.90
C SER A 851 -47.26 -33.22 23.15
N ALA A 852 -47.89 -33.30 24.33
CA ALA A 852 -47.32 -32.80 25.59
C ALA A 852 -47.66 -33.73 26.77
N VAL A 853 -46.73 -33.88 27.71
CA VAL A 853 -46.93 -34.45 29.04
C VAL A 853 -46.06 -33.69 30.04
N SER A 854 -46.59 -33.43 31.23
CA SER A 854 -45.94 -32.74 32.37
C SER A 854 -46.31 -33.51 33.67
N PRO A 855 -45.94 -33.08 34.89
CA PRO A 855 -44.79 -32.27 35.33
C PRO A 855 -44.05 -32.84 36.58
N ALA A 856 -42.91 -32.22 36.93
CA ALA A 856 -42.36 -31.98 38.30
C ALA A 856 -42.20 -33.09 39.36
N THR A 857 -41.02 -33.15 39.99
CA THR A 857 -40.90 -33.15 41.48
C THR A 857 -39.50 -32.72 41.98
N LYS A 858 -39.43 -32.08 43.16
CA LYS A 858 -38.19 -31.61 43.81
C LYS A 858 -37.36 -32.75 44.44
N ARG A 859 -36.02 -32.64 44.46
CA ARG A 859 -35.11 -33.04 45.58
C ARG A 859 -33.62 -32.79 45.29
N SER A 860 -32.98 -31.99 46.13
CA SER A 860 -31.56 -32.06 46.48
C SER A 860 -31.39 -32.74 47.87
N PRO A 861 -30.17 -33.00 48.39
CA PRO A 861 -28.87 -33.19 47.73
C PRO A 861 -28.25 -34.58 48.03
N VAL A 862 -27.13 -34.94 47.40
CA VAL A 862 -26.25 -36.05 47.85
C VAL A 862 -24.78 -35.66 47.65
N SER A 863 -24.02 -35.54 48.74
CA SER A 863 -22.57 -35.30 48.69
C SER A 863 -21.79 -36.59 48.40
N ARG A 864 -20.59 -36.49 47.81
CA ARG A 864 -19.61 -37.59 47.86
C ARG A 864 -18.18 -37.08 47.99
N LYS A 865 -17.61 -37.21 49.20
CA LYS A 865 -16.16 -37.09 49.44
C LYS A 865 -15.37 -38.06 48.56
N VAL A 866 -14.26 -37.57 48.02
CA VAL A 866 -13.02 -38.31 47.81
C VAL A 866 -11.88 -37.43 48.37
N GLU A 867 -10.88 -38.04 48.98
CA GLU A 867 -9.67 -37.41 49.54
C GLU A 867 -8.44 -38.26 49.12
N PRO A 868 -7.20 -37.72 49.20
CA PRO A 868 -6.17 -38.03 48.21
C PRO A 868 -5.02 -38.95 48.70
N GLU A 869 -4.07 -39.19 47.80
CA GLU A 869 -2.74 -39.78 48.03
C GLU A 869 -1.66 -38.77 47.54
N PRO A 870 -0.39 -38.80 48.03
CA PRO A 870 0.23 -37.55 48.52
C PRO A 870 1.73 -37.34 48.17
N SER A 871 2.33 -36.32 48.82
CA SER A 871 3.76 -36.19 49.20
C SER A 871 4.76 -35.77 48.09
N GLU A 872 5.83 -34.99 48.30
CA GLU A 872 6.45 -34.24 49.43
C GLU A 872 6.76 -32.78 48.93
N ASP A 873 7.20 -31.75 49.66
CA ASP A 873 8.06 -31.62 50.86
C ASP A 873 7.70 -30.34 51.68
N SER A 874 8.48 -29.97 52.71
CA SER A 874 8.12 -28.92 53.69
C SER A 874 9.31 -28.13 54.24
N SER A 875 9.08 -26.85 54.58
CA SER A 875 9.95 -26.08 55.48
C SER A 875 9.18 -25.01 56.28
N PRO A 876 9.67 -24.60 57.48
CA PRO A 876 8.78 -24.08 58.52
C PRO A 876 8.67 -22.55 58.59
N GLN A 877 7.45 -22.03 58.49
CA GLN A 877 7.15 -20.61 58.77
C GLN A 877 7.38 -20.23 60.24
N LYS A 878 7.90 -19.01 60.45
CA LYS A 878 8.27 -18.43 61.75
C LYS A 878 7.31 -17.28 62.07
N LYS A 879 6.32 -17.52 62.93
CA LYS A 879 5.28 -16.51 63.24
C LYS A 879 5.85 -15.23 63.84
N VAL A 880 5.76 -14.13 63.10
CA VAL A 880 5.94 -12.75 63.56
C VAL A 880 4.56 -12.18 63.94
N ARG A 881 4.51 -11.11 64.75
CA ARG A 881 3.26 -10.38 65.02
C ARG A 881 3.07 -9.35 63.91
N ARG A 882 1.88 -9.24 63.31
CA ARG A 882 1.56 -8.14 62.38
C ARG A 882 1.91 -6.80 63.07
N ALA A 883 2.60 -5.93 62.36
CA ALA A 883 2.66 -4.52 62.71
C ALA A 883 1.31 -3.90 62.35
N ARG A 884 0.93 -2.82 63.04
CA ARG A 884 -0.10 -1.91 62.52
C ARG A 884 0.57 -1.08 61.42
N ILE A 885 -0.06 -1.01 60.27
CA ILE A 885 0.39 -0.20 59.14
C ILE A 885 -0.16 1.21 59.39
N ASP A 886 0.68 2.25 59.25
CA ASP A 886 0.16 3.62 59.15
C ASP A 886 -0.30 3.82 57.72
N VAL A 887 -1.49 4.39 57.57
CA VAL A 887 -2.15 4.64 56.28
C VAL A 887 -2.44 6.13 56.26
N ASP A 888 -2.02 6.82 55.21
CA ASP A 888 -2.33 8.24 55.08
C ASP A 888 -3.82 8.45 54.82
N MET A 889 -4.35 9.54 55.37
CA MET A 889 -5.77 9.90 55.28
C MET A 889 -6.01 11.04 54.29
N SER A 890 -4.97 11.78 53.89
CA SER A 890 -5.04 12.80 52.81
C SER A 890 -5.35 12.19 51.45
N LEU A 891 -5.19 10.87 51.29
CA LEU A 891 -5.59 10.10 50.10
C LEU A 891 -7.11 10.02 49.90
N PHE A 892 -7.91 10.49 50.85
CA PHE A 892 -9.37 10.46 50.79
C PHE A 892 -9.95 11.81 51.15
N GLU A 893 -10.94 12.23 50.39
CA GLU A 893 -11.62 13.50 50.66
C GLU A 893 -12.61 13.36 51.84
N ASP A 894 -12.94 14.49 52.47
CA ASP A 894 -13.76 14.50 53.69
C ASP A 894 -15.21 14.00 53.44
N TRP A 895 -15.71 14.08 52.20
CA TRP A 895 -17.04 13.57 51.81
C TRP A 895 -17.04 12.05 51.57
N GLN A 896 -15.95 11.48 51.04
CA GLN A 896 -15.75 10.03 50.80
C GLN A 896 -15.69 9.19 52.09
N ALA A 897 -15.94 9.81 53.25
CA ALA A 897 -15.64 9.24 54.56
C ALA A 897 -16.53 8.06 54.96
N ASP A 898 -17.83 8.11 54.64
CA ASP A 898 -18.77 7.04 54.97
C ASP A 898 -18.60 5.83 54.02
N ASP A 899 -18.37 6.07 52.72
CA ASP A 899 -18.16 5.01 51.73
C ASP A 899 -16.82 4.29 51.90
N ARG A 900 -15.76 5.04 52.27
CA ARG A 900 -14.49 4.44 52.72
C ARG A 900 -14.70 3.54 53.94
N GLU A 901 -15.50 3.92 54.94
CA GLU A 901 -15.81 3.02 56.06
C GLU A 901 -16.63 1.80 55.61
N ALA A 902 -17.56 1.94 54.66
CA ALA A 902 -18.31 0.83 54.08
C ALA A 902 -17.39 -0.16 53.32
N ALA A 903 -16.52 0.34 52.45
CA ALA A 903 -15.55 -0.45 51.69
C ALA A 903 -14.58 -1.19 52.63
N VAL A 904 -14.04 -0.52 53.65
CA VAL A 904 -13.18 -1.14 54.67
C VAL A 904 -13.94 -2.26 55.41
N VAL A 905 -15.21 -2.08 55.76
CA VAL A 905 -16.03 -3.11 56.42
C VAL A 905 -16.29 -4.31 55.51
N TRP A 906 -16.51 -4.11 54.22
CA TRP A 906 -16.65 -5.19 53.24
C TRP A 906 -15.36 -5.99 53.08
N VAL A 907 -14.21 -5.33 52.87
CA VAL A 907 -12.89 -5.98 52.73
C VAL A 907 -12.51 -6.78 53.99
N VAL A 908 -12.87 -6.31 55.19
CA VAL A 908 -12.71 -7.09 56.45
C VAL A 908 -13.51 -8.41 56.42
N GLY A 909 -14.66 -8.42 55.74
CA GLY A 909 -15.50 -9.60 55.52
C GLY A 909 -14.83 -10.64 54.61
N GLU A 910 -14.45 -10.26 53.40
CA GLU A 910 -13.89 -11.21 52.43
C GLU A 910 -12.47 -11.67 52.81
N LEU A 911 -11.68 -10.84 53.49
CA LEU A 911 -10.44 -11.25 54.17
C LEU A 911 -10.66 -12.26 55.31
N ALA A 912 -11.90 -12.49 55.76
CA ALA A 912 -12.25 -13.52 56.73
C ALA A 912 -12.86 -14.80 56.08
N GLU A 913 -13.48 -14.68 54.91
CA GLU A 913 -13.86 -15.81 54.05
C GLU A 913 -12.61 -16.46 53.40
N GLY A 914 -11.61 -15.65 53.04
CA GLY A 914 -10.26 -16.08 52.65
C GLY A 914 -9.81 -15.68 51.25
N GLU A 915 -10.34 -14.58 50.72
CA GLU A 915 -10.03 -14.07 49.36
C GLU A 915 -8.62 -13.48 49.24
N GLN A 916 -8.16 -13.26 48.00
CA GLN A 916 -6.77 -12.89 47.69
C GLN A 916 -6.58 -11.37 47.59
N GLU A 917 -5.40 -10.89 48.01
CA GLU A 917 -5.06 -9.45 48.04
C GLU A 917 -5.23 -8.77 46.67
N ARG A 918 -4.80 -9.40 45.56
CA ARG A 918 -4.98 -8.85 44.20
C ARG A 918 -6.47 -8.74 43.82
N THR A 919 -7.27 -9.77 44.12
CA THR A 919 -8.71 -9.81 43.79
C THR A 919 -9.49 -8.72 44.52
N LEU A 920 -9.19 -8.49 45.80
CA LEU A 920 -9.85 -7.47 46.61
C LEU A 920 -9.44 -6.04 46.21
N LEU A 921 -8.21 -5.83 45.73
CA LEU A 921 -7.79 -4.54 45.18
C LEU A 921 -8.50 -4.26 43.84
N MET A 922 -8.50 -5.22 42.92
CA MET A 922 -9.21 -5.09 41.63
C MET A 922 -10.71 -4.86 41.81
N GLN A 923 -11.35 -5.49 42.80
CA GLN A 923 -12.77 -5.25 43.13
C GLN A 923 -13.03 -3.89 43.78
N LEU A 924 -12.06 -3.26 44.46
CA LEU A 924 -12.20 -1.88 44.92
C LEU A 924 -12.02 -0.89 43.76
N GLN A 925 -11.05 -1.14 42.88
CA GLN A 925 -10.80 -0.33 41.68
C GLN A 925 -12.02 -0.34 40.74
N GLY A 926 -12.61 -1.51 40.47
CA GLY A 926 -13.90 -1.67 39.79
C GLY A 926 -15.13 -1.16 40.57
N THR A 927 -14.94 -0.36 41.62
CA THR A 927 -15.98 0.43 42.30
C THR A 927 -15.58 1.90 42.48
N GLY A 928 -14.64 2.40 41.68
CA GLY A 928 -14.24 3.83 41.64
C GLY A 928 -13.12 4.24 42.60
N TRP A 929 -12.52 3.32 43.36
CA TRP A 929 -11.41 3.67 44.25
C TRP A 929 -10.05 3.60 43.54
N SER A 930 -9.31 4.70 43.49
CA SER A 930 -7.98 4.75 42.85
C SER A 930 -7.03 3.68 43.40
N ALA A 931 -5.98 3.30 42.65
CA ALA A 931 -5.04 2.27 43.08
C ALA A 931 -4.46 2.54 44.48
N GLN A 932 -4.15 3.82 44.79
CA GLN A 932 -3.64 4.25 46.09
C GLN A 932 -4.71 4.19 47.19
N GLN A 933 -5.95 4.63 46.90
CA GLN A 933 -7.09 4.55 47.83
C GLN A 933 -7.48 3.10 48.13
N SER A 934 -7.54 2.25 47.11
CA SER A 934 -7.77 0.81 47.22
C SER A 934 -6.71 0.13 48.10
N ARG A 935 -5.44 0.49 47.92
CA ARG A 935 -4.32 0.05 48.78
C ARG A 935 -4.53 0.47 50.23
N ALA A 936 -4.91 1.72 50.45
CA ALA A 936 -5.16 2.30 51.76
C ALA A 936 -6.38 1.67 52.47
N ILE A 937 -7.49 1.46 51.76
CA ILE A 937 -8.69 0.73 52.24
C ILE A 937 -8.31 -0.69 52.66
N TYR A 938 -7.54 -1.40 51.84
CA TYR A 938 -7.08 -2.75 52.14
C TYR A 938 -6.20 -2.81 53.40
N ASP A 939 -5.23 -1.90 53.56
CA ASP A 939 -4.39 -1.87 54.75
C ASP A 939 -5.13 -1.33 56.00
N LEU A 940 -6.16 -0.49 55.86
CA LEU A 940 -7.11 -0.16 56.93
C LEU A 940 -7.92 -1.39 57.37
N ALA A 941 -8.45 -2.18 56.44
CA ALA A 941 -9.16 -3.43 56.73
C ALA A 941 -8.24 -4.46 57.43
N ARG A 942 -7.02 -4.63 56.92
CA ARG A 942 -5.97 -5.49 57.47
C ARG A 942 -5.44 -5.04 58.83
N ASN A 943 -5.61 -3.76 59.18
CA ASN A 943 -5.38 -3.21 60.52
C ASN A 943 -6.52 -3.50 61.52
N GLN A 944 -7.71 -3.91 61.05
CA GLN A 944 -8.85 -4.30 61.90
C GLN A 944 -8.88 -5.80 62.26
N GLN A 945 -8.04 -6.63 61.61
CA GLN A 945 -7.88 -8.08 61.88
C GLN A 945 -6.87 -8.46 62.98
#